data_AF-A0A9E6AIQ3-F1
#
_entry.id   AF-A0A9E6AIQ3-F1
#
_cell.length_a   1.000
_cell.length_b   1.000
_cell.length_c   1.000
_cell.angle_alpha   90.00
_cell.angle_beta   90.00
_cell.angle_gamma   90.00
#
_symmetry.space_group_name_H-M   'P 1'
#
loop_
_entity.id
_entity.type
_entity.pdbx_description
1 polymer ?
#
loop_
_entity_poly.entity_id
_entity_poly.type
_entity_poly.pdbx_seq_one_letter_code
_entity_poly.pdbx_strand_id
1 'polypeptide(L)'
;MRLSQRLNLRLGKLRPRKFTSQAILLAAMGLTSLGLTVNCTSEAEPEQAGENFDQVVYVVRQHTTVDGDTVTIDVAGGNGQMMDYLRYVPGARIEVRNIRTDATLNILQGDRYSQADVVGLDLSFDATSVVFGMKLDGGDHYHVYSATIAPGADGDHDVTQLTYGPQDDLFPVWVAGGRIAFVTNQAYTEMGTRADEYNHSRNVGQIATIADTGAVNQEERTLCSQNLSNTVNLFSMANGQVGFSRWEHLENVNDLKAFAMNPDCTQMVALSGQHGKPANSLGQITETNTPNVFVAVGSDRENTIQSGALIQIDARNMNDPSRFDEENTAYTVLTPAVPRGREDSPVGRYRTPAVLPDGRILVSWADGRVNDRDELSLTAPDFGIYIYNPETRENERVVNHSETWELHAHAVAVRAEPPVLAQIQNSQDPTLPLTIGSVDIANTSLGSLHGETVSGAQFDGTPMGEALRQAVKVRIIEGFSSEGAPGVTMFGLTMAEGAAIIGEATVREDGSWAAEIPPFIPVHLQAVDEFELSIRNQTTWIQGMPGESRICGGCHEERTAANTLADQQLTVAINQVEDFMAPVAQRLEFPWTGTDGYGGEAAAANEMQALLTEKCAGCHNSTTNGNVPQEYYELSMAADVGSDAPATTYRIPRLDLSATPVTVEYDMEVATWPAAYVSIFFPAALEMEMGSEVIGKVPPMWGIPSDARGSAIVEKLNIASSLDANRYAYAMGEPFSNPDIAGGVRTSHPEDQGAEYALTRQERQMLIRTIDMGAQYYSRQNSGFEPYTADPLGTY
;
A
#
# COMPACT_ATOMS: atom_id res chain seq x y z
N MET A 1 6.35 -26.11 -43.14
CA MET A 1 6.95 -27.06 -44.11
C MET A 1 7.84 -28.01 -43.30
N ARG A 2 7.36 -29.19 -42.87
CA ARG A 2 7.51 -30.53 -43.52
C ARG A 2 9.00 -30.93 -43.64
N LEU A 3 9.55 -32.06 -43.17
CA LEU A 3 9.11 -33.44 -42.82
C LEU A 3 10.23 -34.06 -41.91
N SER A 4 9.99 -34.77 -40.79
CA SER A 4 9.61 -36.19 -40.59
C SER A 4 10.70 -37.27 -40.84
N GLN A 5 10.96 -38.14 -39.84
CA GLN A 5 10.69 -39.60 -39.81
C GLN A 5 11.25 -40.24 -38.51
N ARG A 6 10.40 -40.76 -37.60
CA ARG A 6 9.96 -42.18 -37.41
C ARG A 6 11.04 -43.09 -36.78
N LEU A 7 10.77 -44.12 -35.98
CA LEU A 7 9.67 -44.64 -35.12
C LEU A 7 10.20 -46.02 -34.67
N ASN A 8 10.01 -46.46 -33.42
CA ASN A 8 9.75 -47.88 -33.15
C ASN A 8 9.09 -48.12 -31.79
N LEU A 9 8.02 -48.92 -31.86
CA LEU A 9 7.06 -49.30 -30.81
C LEU A 9 7.54 -50.49 -29.97
N ARG A 10 7.06 -50.58 -28.71
CA ARG A 10 6.57 -51.83 -28.12
C ARG A 10 5.32 -51.59 -27.25
N LEU A 11 4.33 -52.46 -27.45
CA LEU A 11 3.01 -52.50 -26.81
C LEU A 11 3.02 -53.27 -25.48
N GLY A 12 2.17 -52.84 -24.54
CA GLY A 12 1.66 -53.63 -23.42
C GLY A 12 0.27 -53.13 -23.02
N LYS A 13 -0.76 -53.98 -23.17
CA LYS A 13 -2.19 -53.72 -22.91
C LYS A 13 -2.52 -53.90 -21.42
N LEU A 14 -3.42 -53.08 -20.86
CA LEU A 14 -4.31 -53.44 -19.74
C LEU A 14 -5.65 -52.68 -19.83
N ARG A 15 -6.74 -53.37 -19.45
CA ARG A 15 -8.16 -53.06 -19.69
C ARG A 15 -8.82 -52.25 -18.54
N PRO A 16 -9.96 -51.56 -18.77
CA PRO A 16 -10.74 -50.92 -17.72
C PRO A 16 -11.83 -51.86 -17.13
N ARG A 17 -12.14 -51.69 -15.84
CA ARG A 17 -13.23 -52.38 -15.12
C ARG A 17 -14.44 -51.45 -14.93
N LYS A 18 -15.63 -52.02 -15.09
CA LYS A 18 -16.97 -51.44 -14.87
C LYS A 18 -17.45 -51.71 -13.43
N PHE A 19 -18.24 -50.81 -12.86
CA PHE A 19 -19.17 -51.03 -11.74
C PHE A 19 -20.47 -50.25 -12.08
N THR A 20 -21.53 -50.87 -12.60
CA THR A 20 -22.69 -51.54 -11.95
C THR A 20 -23.40 -50.74 -10.85
N SER A 21 -24.55 -50.21 -11.25
CA SER A 21 -25.66 -49.66 -10.47
C SER A 21 -26.41 -50.76 -9.71
N GLN A 22 -26.79 -50.51 -8.46
CA GLN A 22 -27.78 -51.31 -7.73
C GLN A 22 -28.84 -50.39 -7.11
N ALA A 23 -30.09 -50.66 -7.48
CA ALA A 23 -31.29 -50.15 -6.84
C ALA A 23 -31.61 -50.99 -5.60
N ILE A 24 -32.00 -50.33 -4.51
CA ILE A 24 -32.53 -50.98 -3.31
C ILE A 24 -33.95 -50.47 -3.08
N LEU A 25 -34.91 -51.40 -3.20
CA LEU A 25 -36.28 -51.28 -2.69
C LEU A 25 -36.25 -51.35 -1.17
N LEU A 26 -36.95 -50.44 -0.48
CA LEU A 26 -37.40 -50.70 0.90
C LEU A 26 -38.90 -50.45 1.02
N ALA A 27 -39.55 -51.40 1.69
CA ALA A 27 -40.98 -51.52 1.86
C ALA A 27 -41.51 -50.71 3.05
N ALA A 28 -42.77 -50.31 2.95
CA ALA A 28 -43.53 -49.60 3.95
C ALA A 28 -43.90 -50.46 5.17
N MET A 29 -43.80 -49.88 6.38
CA MET A 29 -44.68 -50.16 7.51
C MET A 29 -44.91 -48.86 8.29
N GLY A 30 -46.18 -48.49 8.42
CA GLY A 30 -46.61 -47.29 9.12
C GLY A 30 -46.70 -47.49 10.62
N LEU A 31 -46.48 -46.40 11.36
CA LEU A 31 -47.00 -46.17 12.70
C LEU A 31 -47.22 -44.67 12.87
N THR A 32 -48.47 -44.33 13.14
CA THR A 32 -49.04 -43.00 13.31
C THR A 32 -48.66 -42.37 14.65
N SER A 33 -48.25 -41.10 14.64
CA SER A 33 -48.47 -40.18 15.77
C SER A 33 -48.68 -38.77 15.23
N LEU A 34 -49.86 -38.21 15.53
CA LEU A 34 -50.32 -36.87 15.19
C LEU A 34 -49.40 -35.78 15.78
N GLY A 35 -48.99 -34.84 14.95
CA GLY A 35 -48.55 -33.50 15.34
C GLY A 35 -48.96 -32.53 14.24
N LEU A 36 -49.88 -31.62 14.54
CA LEU A 36 -50.44 -30.65 13.61
C LEU A 36 -49.37 -29.69 13.08
N THR A 37 -49.12 -29.69 11.77
CA THR A 37 -48.53 -28.57 11.05
C THR A 37 -49.49 -28.12 9.95
N VAL A 38 -49.80 -26.82 9.98
CA VAL A 38 -50.64 -26.16 8.98
C VAL A 38 -49.83 -26.03 7.70
N ASN A 39 -50.35 -26.64 6.63
CA ASN A 39 -49.79 -26.63 5.30
C ASN A 39 -50.36 -25.45 4.51
N CYS A 40 -49.52 -24.50 4.12
CA CYS A 40 -49.77 -23.60 2.99
C CYS A 40 -48.51 -23.59 2.13
N THR A 41 -48.42 -24.58 1.23
CA THR A 41 -47.48 -24.63 0.12
C THR A 41 -48.07 -23.86 -1.06
N SER A 42 -47.45 -22.75 -1.43
CA SER A 42 -47.22 -22.42 -2.84
C SER A 42 -45.72 -22.54 -3.05
N GLU A 43 -45.29 -23.63 -3.69
CA GLU A 43 -43.95 -23.74 -4.26
C GLU A 43 -43.87 -22.67 -5.37
N ALA A 44 -43.29 -21.53 -5.05
CA ALA A 44 -42.73 -20.65 -6.05
C ALA A 44 -41.44 -21.33 -6.54
N GLU A 45 -41.36 -21.61 -7.83
CA GLU A 45 -40.07 -21.94 -8.45
C GLU A 45 -39.08 -20.78 -8.17
N PRO A 46 -37.79 -21.07 -7.96
CA PRO A 46 -36.80 -20.01 -7.83
C PRO A 46 -36.73 -19.25 -9.15
N GLU A 47 -37.23 -18.02 -9.14
CA GLU A 47 -37.04 -17.06 -10.22
C GLU A 47 -35.52 -16.87 -10.39
N GLN A 48 -35.00 -17.21 -11.56
CA GLN A 48 -33.59 -16.97 -11.90
C GLN A 48 -33.34 -15.45 -11.86
N ALA A 49 -32.75 -14.97 -10.77
CA ALA A 49 -32.15 -13.64 -10.73
C ALA A 49 -30.99 -13.61 -11.75
N GLY A 50 -31.05 -12.74 -12.77
CA GLY A 50 -29.85 -12.40 -13.53
C GLY A 50 -29.94 -11.98 -15.00
N GLU A 51 -31.09 -12.06 -15.70
CA GLU A 51 -31.07 -11.78 -17.17
C GLU A 51 -31.64 -10.42 -17.64
N ASN A 52 -32.29 -9.61 -16.79
CA ASN A 52 -32.87 -8.34 -17.25
C ASN A 52 -32.73 -7.23 -16.20
N PHE A 53 -31.69 -6.39 -16.32
CA PHE A 53 -31.76 -5.03 -15.80
C PHE A 53 -32.19 -4.11 -16.94
N ASP A 54 -33.15 -3.23 -16.65
CA ASP A 54 -33.64 -2.26 -17.64
C ASP A 54 -33.09 -0.86 -17.37
N GLN A 55 -32.44 -0.67 -16.21
CA GLN A 55 -31.96 0.62 -15.75
C GLN A 55 -30.50 0.56 -15.28
N VAL A 56 -29.76 1.63 -15.55
CA VAL A 56 -28.44 1.90 -14.98
C VAL A 56 -28.49 3.21 -14.21
N VAL A 57 -27.78 3.28 -13.09
CA VAL A 57 -27.54 4.52 -12.34
C VAL A 57 -26.06 4.89 -12.46
N TYR A 58 -25.75 6.17 -12.69
CA TYR A 58 -24.38 6.65 -12.87
C TYR A 58 -24.25 8.12 -12.45
N VAL A 59 -23.01 8.52 -12.16
CA VAL A 59 -22.66 9.91 -11.88
C VAL A 59 -22.33 10.61 -13.19
N VAL A 60 -22.81 11.84 -13.36
CA VAL A 60 -22.38 12.75 -14.42
C VAL A 60 -21.56 13.87 -13.77
N ARG A 61 -20.25 13.93 -14.04
CA ARG A 61 -19.36 14.99 -13.51
C ARG A 61 -18.97 15.97 -14.61
N GLN A 62 -18.85 17.24 -14.24
CA GLN A 62 -18.34 18.27 -15.14
C GLN A 62 -16.82 18.19 -15.21
N HIS A 63 -16.24 18.54 -16.37
CA HIS A 63 -14.79 18.64 -16.56
C HIS A 63 -14.35 19.97 -17.18
N THR A 64 -15.31 20.84 -17.52
CA THR A 64 -15.02 22.12 -18.16
C THR A 64 -15.77 23.23 -17.44
N THR A 65 -15.06 24.30 -17.10
CA THR A 65 -15.65 25.57 -16.65
C THR A 65 -15.42 26.65 -17.68
N VAL A 66 -16.42 27.49 -17.94
CA VAL A 66 -16.33 28.63 -18.87
C VAL A 66 -16.57 29.92 -18.09
N ASP A 67 -15.58 30.81 -18.03
CA ASP A 67 -15.68 32.15 -17.47
C ASP A 67 -15.39 33.20 -18.55
N GLY A 68 -16.44 33.87 -19.03
CA GLY A 68 -16.35 34.78 -20.19
C GLY A 68 -15.89 34.05 -21.45
N ASP A 69 -14.74 34.44 -21.99
CA ASP A 69 -14.10 33.80 -23.16
C ASP A 69 -13.04 32.75 -22.73
N THR A 70 -12.83 32.54 -21.43
CA THR A 70 -11.84 31.58 -20.90
C THR A 70 -12.50 30.24 -20.65
N VAL A 71 -11.99 29.21 -21.33
CA VAL A 71 -12.35 27.81 -21.10
C VAL A 71 -11.24 27.18 -20.27
N THR A 72 -11.59 26.64 -19.12
CA THR A 72 -10.69 25.84 -18.28
C THR A 72 -11.21 24.42 -18.25
N ILE A 73 -10.37 23.48 -18.64
CA ILE A 73 -10.66 22.06 -18.55
C ILE A 73 -9.92 21.55 -17.32
N ASP A 74 -10.67 21.17 -16.30
CA ASP A 74 -10.14 20.42 -15.17
C ASP A 74 -10.36 18.94 -15.50
N VAL A 75 -9.34 18.33 -16.12
CA VAL A 75 -9.30 16.88 -16.33
C VAL A 75 -8.59 16.16 -15.21
N ALA A 76 -7.93 16.90 -14.31
CA ALA A 76 -7.17 16.31 -13.22
C ALA A 76 -6.99 17.30 -12.06
N GLY A 77 -7.58 16.98 -10.92
CA GLY A 77 -7.16 17.50 -9.61
C GLY A 77 -5.84 16.86 -9.12
N GLY A 78 -4.95 16.47 -10.05
CA GLY A 78 -3.69 15.79 -9.77
C GLY A 78 -3.30 14.77 -10.86
N ASN A 79 -2.86 15.21 -12.04
CA ASN A 79 -2.32 14.28 -13.06
C ASN A 79 -1.05 13.58 -12.57
N GLY A 80 -0.44 14.08 -11.49
CA GLY A 80 0.59 13.40 -10.72
C GLY A 80 0.11 12.20 -9.89
N GLN A 81 -1.17 11.77 -9.91
CA GLN A 81 -1.64 10.66 -9.06
C GLN A 81 -2.77 9.81 -9.69
N MET A 82 -2.80 8.51 -9.41
CA MET A 82 -3.87 7.57 -9.82
C MET A 82 -5.09 7.65 -8.88
N MET A 83 -5.31 8.80 -8.25
CA MET A 83 -6.33 9.04 -7.22
C MET A 83 -6.89 10.46 -7.36
N ASP A 84 -8.20 10.63 -7.53
CA ASP A 84 -8.89 11.93 -7.58
C ASP A 84 -9.77 12.00 -6.34
N TYR A 85 -9.41 12.85 -5.40
CA TYR A 85 -10.12 12.95 -4.13
C TYR A 85 -10.69 14.35 -3.88
N LEU A 86 -10.14 15.40 -4.50
CA LEU A 86 -10.53 16.80 -4.23
C LEU A 86 -10.84 17.62 -5.47
N ARG A 87 -10.88 17.02 -6.67
CA ARG A 87 -11.38 17.74 -7.84
C ARG A 87 -12.80 18.22 -7.56
N TYR A 88 -13.06 19.46 -7.96
CA TYR A 88 -14.36 20.10 -7.83
C TYR A 88 -14.69 20.87 -9.11
N VAL A 89 -15.71 20.40 -9.83
CA VAL A 89 -16.31 21.14 -10.94
C VAL A 89 -17.83 21.15 -10.76
N PRO A 90 -18.46 22.32 -10.52
CA PRO A 90 -19.86 22.39 -10.15
C PRO A 90 -20.78 21.93 -11.28
N GLY A 91 -21.87 21.25 -10.93
CA GLY A 91 -22.93 20.87 -11.87
C GLY A 91 -23.03 19.36 -12.11
N ALA A 92 -22.63 18.56 -11.12
CA ALA A 92 -22.78 17.11 -11.16
C ALA A 92 -24.26 16.69 -11.10
N ARG A 93 -24.56 15.54 -11.68
CA ARG A 93 -25.87 14.89 -11.63
C ARG A 93 -25.72 13.42 -11.27
N ILE A 94 -26.80 12.81 -10.78
CA ILE A 94 -26.89 11.36 -10.64
C ILE A 94 -28.09 10.92 -11.45
N GLU A 95 -27.84 10.18 -12.53
CA GLU A 95 -28.85 9.85 -13.52
C GLU A 95 -29.21 8.37 -13.46
N VAL A 96 -30.51 8.09 -13.47
CA VAL A 96 -31.08 6.74 -13.64
C VAL A 96 -31.64 6.66 -15.05
N ARG A 97 -31.00 5.88 -15.91
CA ARG A 97 -31.34 5.72 -17.33
C ARG A 97 -31.92 4.35 -17.61
N ASN A 98 -33.07 4.31 -18.27
CA ASN A 98 -33.61 3.08 -18.84
C ASN A 98 -32.95 2.78 -20.18
N ILE A 99 -32.23 1.67 -20.29
CA ILE A 99 -31.41 1.32 -21.47
C ILE A 99 -32.23 0.91 -22.70
N ARG A 100 -33.54 0.63 -22.53
CA ARG A 100 -34.44 0.22 -23.61
C ARG A 100 -35.21 1.39 -24.21
N THR A 101 -35.50 2.40 -23.40
CA THR A 101 -36.37 3.53 -23.77
C THR A 101 -35.63 4.86 -23.83
N ASP A 102 -34.37 4.89 -23.38
CA ASP A 102 -33.54 6.08 -23.21
C ASP A 102 -34.11 7.12 -22.23
N ALA A 103 -35.16 6.78 -21.48
CA ALA A 103 -35.72 7.62 -20.45
C ALA A 103 -34.73 7.78 -19.29
N THR A 104 -34.41 9.03 -18.94
CA THR A 104 -33.46 9.37 -17.87
C THR A 104 -34.15 10.24 -16.82
N LEU A 105 -33.90 9.94 -15.54
CA LEU A 105 -34.27 10.75 -14.39
C LEU A 105 -33.02 11.20 -13.65
N ASN A 106 -32.98 12.45 -13.20
CA ASN A 106 -31.90 12.95 -12.33
C ASN A 106 -32.38 12.93 -10.88
N ILE A 107 -31.60 12.33 -9.98
CA ILE A 107 -31.86 12.27 -8.54
C ILE A 107 -31.65 13.64 -7.89
N LEU A 108 -30.62 14.38 -8.32
CA LEU A 108 -30.26 15.67 -7.75
C LEU A 108 -31.08 16.79 -8.39
N GLN A 109 -32.30 17.01 -7.90
CA GLN A 109 -33.26 17.96 -8.48
C GLN A 109 -33.29 19.32 -7.74
N GLY A 110 -33.53 20.39 -8.50
CA GLY A 110 -33.70 21.74 -7.99
C GLY A 110 -32.40 22.54 -7.78
N ASP A 111 -32.56 23.83 -7.49
CA ASP A 111 -31.45 24.80 -7.43
C ASP A 111 -30.42 24.48 -6.35
N ARG A 112 -30.80 23.70 -5.33
CA ARG A 112 -29.94 23.28 -4.21
C ARG A 112 -28.68 22.55 -4.67
N TYR A 113 -28.77 21.75 -5.74
CA TYR A 113 -27.65 20.93 -6.22
C TYR A 113 -26.97 21.53 -7.45
N SER A 114 -27.33 22.75 -7.85
CA SER A 114 -26.79 23.39 -9.06
C SER A 114 -25.28 23.65 -9.01
N GLN A 115 -24.70 23.67 -7.80
CA GLN A 115 -23.26 23.82 -7.56
C GLN A 115 -22.61 22.54 -7.03
N ALA A 116 -23.36 21.44 -6.93
CA ALA A 116 -22.84 20.22 -6.35
C ALA A 116 -21.80 19.56 -7.26
N ASP A 117 -20.86 18.86 -6.64
CA ASP A 117 -20.02 17.85 -7.27
C ASP A 117 -20.17 16.51 -6.52
N VAL A 118 -20.02 15.40 -7.25
CA VAL A 118 -20.28 14.04 -6.74
C VAL A 118 -19.08 13.14 -7.03
N VAL A 119 -18.70 12.33 -6.04
CA VAL A 119 -17.57 11.41 -6.12
C VAL A 119 -17.94 10.05 -5.54
N GLY A 120 -17.71 9.00 -6.32
CA GLY A 120 -18.14 7.65 -5.99
C GLY A 120 -19.65 7.49 -5.99
N LEU A 121 -20.10 6.26 -6.28
CA LEU A 121 -21.48 5.85 -6.16
C LEU A 121 -21.50 4.35 -5.97
N ASP A 122 -22.32 3.86 -5.05
CA ASP A 122 -22.66 2.45 -4.92
C ASP A 122 -24.19 2.29 -4.85
N LEU A 123 -24.67 1.09 -5.09
CA LEU A 123 -26.09 0.73 -5.08
C LEU A 123 -26.40 -0.20 -3.91
N SER A 124 -27.45 0.11 -3.14
CA SER A 124 -27.94 -0.75 -2.06
C SER A 124 -28.25 -2.17 -2.55
N PHE A 125 -28.13 -3.16 -1.66
CA PHE A 125 -28.33 -4.58 -2.04
C PHE A 125 -29.73 -4.86 -2.58
N ASP A 126 -30.75 -4.15 -2.09
CA ASP A 126 -32.14 -4.25 -2.56
C ASP A 126 -32.45 -3.39 -3.80
N ALA A 127 -31.46 -2.67 -4.33
CA ALA A 127 -31.54 -1.77 -5.47
C ALA A 127 -32.55 -0.62 -5.34
N THR A 128 -32.90 -0.22 -4.11
CA THR A 128 -33.87 0.87 -3.88
C THR A 128 -33.22 2.22 -3.66
N SER A 129 -31.94 2.25 -3.28
CA SER A 129 -31.20 3.45 -2.88
C SER A 129 -29.75 3.44 -3.38
N VAL A 130 -29.15 4.63 -3.50
CA VAL A 130 -27.72 4.85 -3.79
C VAL A 130 -27.02 5.61 -2.67
N VAL A 131 -25.73 5.36 -2.50
CA VAL A 131 -24.85 6.09 -1.57
C VAL A 131 -23.73 6.70 -2.38
N PHE A 132 -23.37 7.94 -2.09
CA PHE A 132 -22.39 8.70 -2.87
C PHE A 132 -21.74 9.78 -2.01
N GLY A 133 -20.51 10.17 -2.37
CA GLY A 133 -19.87 11.35 -1.80
C GLY A 133 -20.35 12.59 -2.55
N MET A 134 -20.73 13.65 -1.86
CA MET A 134 -21.13 14.91 -2.49
C MET A 134 -20.63 16.09 -1.67
N LYS A 135 -20.24 17.13 -2.40
CA LYS A 135 -19.97 18.46 -1.87
C LYS A 135 -20.96 19.42 -2.52
N LEU A 136 -21.67 20.24 -1.74
CA LEU A 136 -22.78 21.06 -2.27
C LEU A 136 -22.32 22.30 -3.04
N ASP A 137 -21.18 22.86 -2.67
CA ASP A 137 -20.53 23.98 -3.36
C ASP A 137 -19.04 24.04 -3.02
N GLY A 138 -18.27 24.92 -3.66
CA GLY A 138 -16.81 24.99 -3.51
C GLY A 138 -16.28 25.25 -2.10
N GLY A 139 -17.11 25.83 -1.21
CA GLY A 139 -16.77 26.12 0.19
C GLY A 139 -17.09 25.00 1.19
N ASP A 140 -17.74 23.93 0.74
CA ASP A 140 -18.16 22.78 1.56
C ASP A 140 -17.03 21.72 1.68
N HIS A 141 -17.27 20.57 2.31
CA HIS A 141 -16.43 19.37 2.19
C HIS A 141 -17.23 18.25 1.54
N TYR A 142 -16.55 17.23 1.00
CA TYR A 142 -17.25 16.03 0.60
C TYR A 142 -17.84 15.32 1.82
N HIS A 143 -19.12 14.98 1.75
CA HIS A 143 -19.81 14.20 2.77
C HIS A 143 -20.53 13.01 2.13
N VAL A 144 -20.81 11.98 2.91
CA VAL A 144 -21.59 10.83 2.46
C VAL A 144 -23.06 11.19 2.46
N TYR A 145 -23.76 10.89 1.37
CA TYR A 145 -25.20 11.03 1.21
C TYR A 145 -25.81 9.71 0.76
N SER A 146 -27.08 9.49 1.10
CA SER A 146 -27.92 8.45 0.51
C SER A 146 -29.09 9.07 -0.25
N ALA A 147 -29.57 8.41 -1.31
CA ALA A 147 -30.79 8.80 -1.99
C ALA A 147 -31.63 7.62 -2.49
N THR A 148 -32.95 7.80 -2.55
CA THR A 148 -33.85 6.80 -3.18
C THR A 148 -33.72 6.82 -4.71
N ILE A 149 -33.72 5.64 -5.34
CA ILE A 149 -33.73 5.49 -6.80
C ILE A 149 -35.08 5.90 -7.38
N ALA A 150 -36.18 5.52 -6.73
CA ALA A 150 -37.52 5.92 -7.15
C ALA A 150 -37.87 7.30 -6.54
N PRO A 151 -38.49 8.20 -7.32
CA PRO A 151 -39.00 9.45 -6.77
C PRO A 151 -40.22 9.20 -5.89
N GLY A 152 -40.43 10.08 -4.92
CA GLY A 152 -41.62 10.17 -4.08
C GLY A 152 -42.85 10.65 -4.85
N ALA A 153 -43.96 10.82 -4.13
CA ALA A 153 -45.24 11.24 -4.72
C ALA A 153 -45.24 12.69 -5.23
N ASP A 154 -44.31 13.51 -4.74
CA ASP A 154 -44.03 14.88 -5.18
C ASP A 154 -43.12 14.95 -6.41
N GLY A 155 -42.53 13.82 -6.82
CA GLY A 155 -41.59 13.74 -7.95
C GLY A 155 -40.12 13.92 -7.57
N ASP A 156 -39.85 14.25 -6.31
CA ASP A 156 -38.50 14.44 -5.77
C ASP A 156 -37.95 13.12 -5.22
N HIS A 157 -36.64 12.98 -5.20
CA HIS A 157 -35.96 11.86 -4.54
C HIS A 157 -35.64 12.24 -3.09
N ASP A 158 -35.74 11.29 -2.17
CA ASP A 158 -35.33 11.53 -0.80
C ASP A 158 -33.81 11.49 -0.72
N VAL A 159 -33.17 12.65 -0.55
CA VAL A 159 -31.70 12.80 -0.47
C VAL A 159 -31.34 13.21 0.96
N THR A 160 -30.56 12.35 1.63
CA THR A 160 -30.18 12.52 3.04
C THR A 160 -28.67 12.54 3.19
N GLN A 161 -28.14 13.54 3.88
CA GLN A 161 -26.74 13.61 4.29
C GLN A 161 -26.49 12.72 5.51
N LEU A 162 -25.43 11.93 5.48
CA LEU A 162 -25.10 10.94 6.53
C LEU A 162 -23.87 11.36 7.36
N THR A 163 -22.92 12.09 6.78
CA THR A 163 -21.72 12.59 7.48
C THR A 163 -21.59 14.12 7.41
N TYR A 164 -20.82 14.68 8.35
CA TYR A 164 -20.53 16.11 8.48
C TYR A 164 -19.15 16.29 9.12
N GLY A 165 -18.57 17.47 9.02
CA GLY A 165 -17.35 17.84 9.73
C GLY A 165 -16.37 18.56 8.81
N PRO A 166 -15.17 18.88 9.30
CA PRO A 166 -14.14 19.57 8.52
C PRO A 166 -13.33 18.64 7.60
N GLN A 167 -13.73 17.38 7.46
CA GLN A 167 -13.05 16.37 6.65
C GLN A 167 -13.87 16.03 5.40
N ASP A 168 -13.18 15.58 4.36
CA ASP A 168 -13.77 15.02 3.15
C ASP A 168 -14.02 13.52 3.36
N ASP A 169 -15.24 13.08 3.07
CA ASP A 169 -15.70 11.70 3.10
C ASP A 169 -16.13 11.28 1.67
N LEU A 170 -15.43 10.31 1.10
CA LEU A 170 -15.35 10.01 -0.33
C LEU A 170 -15.63 8.53 -0.59
N PHE A 171 -16.04 8.18 -1.82
CA PHE A 171 -16.14 6.79 -2.30
C PHE A 171 -16.89 5.81 -1.36
N PRO A 172 -18.11 6.15 -0.90
CA PRO A 172 -18.85 5.27 -0.02
C PRO A 172 -19.31 3.99 -0.75
N VAL A 173 -19.32 2.88 -0.03
CA VAL A 173 -19.87 1.59 -0.46
C VAL A 173 -20.69 0.96 0.66
N TRP A 174 -21.75 0.24 0.30
CA TRP A 174 -22.47 -0.59 1.26
C TRP A 174 -21.65 -1.83 1.59
N VAL A 175 -21.65 -2.19 2.87
CA VAL A 175 -21.03 -3.42 3.37
C VAL A 175 -22.02 -4.17 4.25
N ALA A 176 -21.80 -5.47 4.46
CA ALA A 176 -22.74 -6.32 5.17
C ALA A 176 -23.02 -5.83 6.60
N GLY A 177 -24.24 -6.07 7.07
CA GLY A 177 -24.64 -5.81 8.45
C GLY A 177 -25.13 -4.39 8.69
N GLY A 178 -25.73 -3.77 7.67
CA GLY A 178 -26.28 -2.41 7.76
C GLY A 178 -25.20 -1.36 8.04
N ARG A 179 -24.12 -1.39 7.26
CA ARG A 179 -22.99 -0.47 7.40
C ARG A 179 -22.62 0.15 6.04
N ILE A 180 -22.03 1.33 6.11
CA ILE A 180 -21.42 2.02 4.97
C ILE A 180 -19.95 2.23 5.31
N ALA A 181 -19.06 1.84 4.40
CA ALA A 181 -17.64 2.13 4.47
C ALA A 181 -17.30 3.23 3.46
N PHE A 182 -16.39 4.13 3.80
CA PHE A 182 -15.99 5.25 2.93
C PHE A 182 -14.54 5.66 3.21
N VAL A 183 -13.93 6.36 2.25
CA VAL A 183 -12.60 6.95 2.39
C VAL A 183 -12.73 8.31 3.08
N THR A 184 -11.81 8.67 3.97
CA THR A 184 -11.80 9.97 4.65
C THR A 184 -10.40 10.50 4.88
N ASN A 185 -10.23 11.83 4.90
CA ASN A 185 -8.98 12.49 5.33
C ASN A 185 -9.03 12.96 6.80
N GLN A 186 -10.00 12.50 7.60
CA GLN A 186 -10.04 12.78 9.05
C GLN A 186 -8.70 12.39 9.69
N ALA A 187 -8.15 13.20 10.59
CA ALA A 187 -6.97 12.79 11.35
C ALA A 187 -7.33 11.69 12.37
N TYR A 188 -6.44 10.70 12.51
CA TYR A 188 -6.64 9.59 13.44
C TYR A 188 -6.13 9.91 14.87
N THR A 189 -5.02 10.64 15.01
CA THR A 189 -4.42 11.02 16.32
C THR A 189 -4.35 12.54 16.50
N GLU A 190 -4.00 13.01 17.71
CA GLU A 190 -3.65 14.43 17.92
C GLU A 190 -2.42 14.87 17.12
N MET A 191 -1.58 13.94 16.64
CA MET A 191 -0.44 14.27 15.77
C MET A 191 -0.87 14.97 14.47
N GLY A 192 -2.16 14.86 14.10
CA GLY A 192 -2.75 15.57 12.99
C GLY A 192 -2.80 14.74 11.71
N THR A 193 -3.15 15.40 10.60
CA THR A 193 -3.28 14.74 9.30
C THR A 193 -1.89 14.44 8.74
N ARG A 194 -1.68 13.16 8.39
CA ARG A 194 -0.49 12.68 7.70
C ARG A 194 -0.32 13.34 6.34
N ALA A 195 0.92 13.42 5.88
CA ALA A 195 1.27 13.73 4.51
C ALA A 195 1.62 12.43 3.79
N ASP A 196 1.23 12.28 2.52
CA ASP A 196 1.63 11.10 1.75
C ASP A 196 3.14 11.06 1.51
N GLU A 197 3.69 9.86 1.34
CA GLU A 197 5.14 9.60 1.36
C GLU A 197 5.90 10.18 0.15
N TYR A 198 5.19 10.69 -0.86
CA TYR A 198 5.81 11.16 -2.13
C TYR A 198 5.43 12.59 -2.50
N ASN A 199 4.14 12.93 -2.55
CA ASN A 199 3.68 14.29 -2.89
C ASN A 199 3.52 15.16 -1.65
N HIS A 200 3.67 14.58 -0.45
CA HIS A 200 3.55 15.25 0.83
C HIS A 200 2.24 16.04 0.99
N SER A 201 1.15 15.56 0.36
CA SER A 201 -0.18 16.14 0.45
C SER A 201 -0.81 15.81 1.80
N ARG A 202 -1.30 16.82 2.52
CA ARG A 202 -1.97 16.66 3.83
C ARG A 202 -3.44 16.22 3.72
N ASN A 203 -3.72 15.33 2.77
CA ASN A 203 -5.05 14.81 2.46
C ASN A 203 -5.03 13.29 2.32
N VAL A 204 -4.23 12.59 3.13
CA VAL A 204 -4.08 11.14 3.05
C VAL A 204 -5.41 10.44 3.35
N GLY A 205 -5.94 9.73 2.36
CA GLY A 205 -7.15 8.94 2.49
C GLY A 205 -6.94 7.70 3.37
N GLN A 206 -7.84 7.49 4.31
CA GLN A 206 -7.99 6.27 5.12
C GLN A 206 -9.45 5.80 5.08
N ILE A 207 -9.80 4.73 5.79
CA ILE A 207 -11.17 4.19 5.78
C ILE A 207 -11.89 4.52 7.09
N ALA A 208 -13.18 4.83 6.98
CA ALA A 208 -14.10 4.88 8.10
C ALA A 208 -15.35 4.06 7.80
N THR A 209 -16.06 3.62 8.85
CA THR A 209 -17.38 3.02 8.72
C THR A 209 -18.40 3.72 9.60
N ILE A 210 -19.66 3.73 9.16
CA ILE A 210 -20.82 4.19 9.94
C ILE A 210 -21.94 3.13 9.86
N ALA A 211 -22.86 3.15 10.81
CA ALA A 211 -24.10 2.39 10.70
C ALA A 211 -25.04 3.03 9.67
N ASP A 212 -25.68 2.19 8.86
CA ASP A 212 -26.73 2.58 7.94
C ASP A 212 -28.07 2.61 8.69
N THR A 213 -28.40 3.79 9.22
CA THR A 213 -29.68 4.03 9.91
C THR A 213 -30.69 4.81 9.05
N GLY A 214 -30.32 5.12 7.80
CA GLY A 214 -31.05 6.07 6.95
C GLY A 214 -31.05 7.52 7.49
N ALA A 215 -30.19 7.82 8.46
CA ALA A 215 -30.05 9.13 9.08
C ALA A 215 -28.61 9.35 9.56
N VAL A 216 -28.32 10.59 9.95
CA VAL A 216 -27.03 10.98 10.55
C VAL A 216 -26.74 10.13 11.79
N ASN A 217 -25.64 9.37 11.78
CA ASN A 217 -25.20 8.60 12.93
C ASN A 217 -23.68 8.73 13.14
N GLN A 218 -23.21 9.96 13.37
CA GLN A 218 -21.79 10.23 13.60
C GLN A 218 -21.22 9.56 14.85
N GLU A 219 -22.07 9.29 15.86
CA GLU A 219 -21.65 8.67 17.12
C GLU A 219 -21.19 7.21 16.92
N GLU A 220 -21.62 6.56 15.84
CA GLU A 220 -21.20 5.20 15.45
C GLU A 220 -20.12 5.18 14.35
N ARG A 221 -19.45 6.33 14.12
CA ARG A 221 -18.31 6.38 13.20
C ARG A 221 -17.10 5.66 13.80
N THR A 222 -16.56 4.71 13.04
CA THR A 222 -15.35 3.96 13.36
C THR A 222 -14.26 4.35 12.36
N LEU A 223 -13.16 4.93 12.83
CA LEU A 223 -11.97 5.12 11.99
C LEU A 223 -11.15 3.83 11.96
N CYS A 224 -10.65 3.46 10.78
CA CYS A 224 -9.75 2.34 10.61
C CYS A 224 -8.29 2.77 10.81
N SER A 225 -7.41 1.84 11.12
CA SER A 225 -5.96 2.09 11.17
C SER A 225 -5.41 2.59 9.84
N GLN A 226 -4.63 3.66 9.86
CA GLN A 226 -4.19 4.40 8.68
C GLN A 226 -2.77 4.02 8.23
N ASN A 227 -2.60 3.92 6.91
CA ASN A 227 -1.31 3.82 6.21
C ASN A 227 -0.64 5.20 6.08
N LEU A 228 0.68 5.28 5.86
CA LEU A 228 1.30 6.59 5.55
C LEU A 228 0.83 7.15 4.21
N SER A 229 0.66 6.29 3.21
CA SER A 229 0.11 6.64 1.90
C SER A 229 -1.39 6.37 1.78
N ASN A 230 -1.98 6.88 0.70
CA ASN A 230 -3.43 6.87 0.48
C ASN A 230 -4.04 5.47 0.36
N THR A 231 -5.22 5.32 0.97
CA THR A 231 -6.19 4.25 0.69
C THR A 231 -7.35 4.81 -0.12
N VAL A 232 -7.71 4.15 -1.22
CA VAL A 232 -8.69 4.64 -2.20
C VAL A 232 -9.53 3.51 -2.80
N ASN A 233 -10.64 3.89 -3.46
CA ASN A 233 -11.49 3.00 -4.27
C ASN A 233 -11.93 1.73 -3.53
N LEU A 234 -12.98 1.87 -2.72
CA LEU A 234 -13.55 0.75 -1.97
C LEU A 234 -14.48 -0.12 -2.84
N PHE A 235 -14.64 -1.38 -2.47
CA PHE A 235 -15.66 -2.28 -3.01
C PHE A 235 -16.12 -3.28 -1.95
N SER A 236 -17.38 -3.70 -2.04
CA SER A 236 -17.92 -4.78 -1.20
C SER A 236 -17.49 -6.14 -1.75
N MET A 237 -17.04 -7.03 -0.86
CA MET A 237 -16.67 -8.40 -1.23
C MET A 237 -17.79 -9.39 -0.88
N ALA A 238 -17.89 -10.47 -1.66
CA ALA A 238 -18.87 -11.54 -1.50
C ALA A 238 -18.72 -12.31 -0.17
N ASN A 239 -17.55 -12.22 0.47
CA ASN A 239 -17.28 -12.83 1.77
C ASN A 239 -17.62 -11.91 2.97
N GLY A 240 -18.11 -10.69 2.73
CA GLY A 240 -18.45 -9.71 3.77
C GLY A 240 -17.33 -8.76 4.17
N GLN A 241 -16.14 -8.90 3.59
CA GLN A 241 -15.04 -7.94 3.77
C GLN A 241 -15.21 -6.70 2.89
N VAL A 242 -14.48 -5.64 3.26
CA VAL A 242 -14.33 -4.43 2.47
C VAL A 242 -13.02 -4.53 1.71
N GLY A 243 -13.09 -4.55 0.38
CA GLY A 243 -11.93 -4.50 -0.49
C GLY A 243 -11.56 -3.06 -0.85
N PHE A 244 -10.28 -2.80 -1.09
CA PHE A 244 -9.79 -1.46 -1.44
C PHE A 244 -8.43 -1.49 -2.16
N SER A 245 -8.11 -0.39 -2.84
CA SER A 245 -6.77 -0.13 -3.35
C SER A 245 -5.96 0.68 -2.35
N ARG A 246 -4.74 0.26 -2.04
CA ARG A 246 -3.82 0.97 -1.15
C ARG A 246 -2.55 1.31 -1.90
N TRP A 247 -2.12 2.56 -1.82
CA TRP A 247 -0.82 2.98 -2.32
C TRP A 247 0.24 2.57 -1.31
N GLU A 248 1.17 1.73 -1.76
CA GLU A 248 2.37 1.39 -1.01
C GLU A 248 3.52 2.28 -1.48
N HIS A 249 4.08 3.06 -0.56
CA HIS A 249 5.26 3.88 -0.84
C HIS A 249 6.31 3.85 0.29
N LEU A 250 6.46 2.71 0.95
CA LEU A 250 7.60 2.52 1.84
C LEU A 250 8.88 2.39 1.00
N GLU A 251 9.69 3.45 1.02
CA GLU A 251 10.95 3.60 0.29
C GLU A 251 10.78 3.46 -1.24
N ASN A 252 11.38 2.43 -1.83
CA ASN A 252 11.45 2.24 -3.29
C ASN A 252 10.19 1.61 -3.89
N VAL A 253 9.25 1.14 -3.05
CA VAL A 253 7.95 0.65 -3.51
C VAL A 253 7.16 1.86 -3.98
N ASN A 254 6.52 1.84 -5.16
CA ASN A 254 5.69 2.96 -5.60
C ASN A 254 4.57 2.47 -6.53
N ASP A 255 3.53 1.89 -5.92
CA ASP A 255 2.43 1.25 -6.65
C ASP A 255 1.13 1.12 -5.82
N LEU A 256 0.00 0.99 -6.52
CA LEU A 256 -1.27 0.59 -5.88
C LEU A 256 -1.49 -0.92 -5.97
N LYS A 257 -1.85 -1.51 -4.83
CA LYS A 257 -2.16 -2.94 -4.65
C LYS A 257 -3.55 -3.13 -4.07
N ALA A 258 -4.06 -4.36 -4.16
CA ALA A 258 -5.39 -4.74 -3.67
C ALA A 258 -5.30 -5.29 -2.24
N PHE A 259 -6.17 -4.81 -1.36
CA PHE A 259 -6.29 -5.24 0.03
C PHE A 259 -7.75 -5.49 0.40
N ALA A 260 -7.96 -6.20 1.51
CA ALA A 260 -9.25 -6.38 2.15
C ALA A 260 -9.13 -6.29 3.66
N MET A 261 -10.23 -5.95 4.34
CA MET A 261 -10.34 -6.03 5.79
C MET A 261 -11.80 -6.27 6.22
N ASN A 262 -12.02 -6.60 7.48
CA ASN A 262 -13.37 -6.70 8.02
C ASN A 262 -14.03 -5.31 8.13
N PRO A 263 -15.38 -5.21 8.12
CA PRO A 263 -16.08 -3.94 8.34
C PRO A 263 -15.81 -3.24 9.68
N ASP A 264 -15.26 -3.95 10.67
CA ASP A 264 -14.78 -3.38 11.94
C ASP A 264 -13.29 -2.97 11.89
N CYS A 265 -12.73 -2.87 10.69
CA CYS A 265 -11.34 -2.49 10.40
C CYS A 265 -10.26 -3.50 10.82
N THR A 266 -10.64 -4.68 11.32
CA THR A 266 -9.68 -5.73 11.71
C THR A 266 -9.29 -6.64 10.54
N GLN A 267 -8.24 -7.45 10.72
CA GLN A 267 -7.87 -8.52 9.79
C GLN A 267 -7.55 -8.01 8.38
N MET A 268 -6.93 -6.83 8.29
CA MET A 268 -6.44 -6.31 7.01
C MET A 268 -5.44 -7.28 6.37
N VAL A 269 -5.65 -7.64 5.10
CA VAL A 269 -4.83 -8.59 4.34
C VAL A 269 -4.63 -8.08 2.92
N ALA A 270 -3.44 -8.36 2.36
CA ALA A 270 -3.20 -8.16 0.92
C ALA A 270 -3.94 -9.23 0.11
N LEU A 271 -4.61 -8.81 -0.97
CA LEU A 271 -5.31 -9.69 -1.91
C LEU A 271 -4.45 -10.00 -3.15
N SER A 272 -3.77 -8.99 -3.69
CA SER A 272 -3.01 -9.07 -4.94
C SER A 272 -2.15 -7.82 -5.14
N GLY A 273 -1.07 -7.95 -5.90
CA GLY A 273 -0.34 -6.83 -6.47
C GLY A 273 1.14 -6.80 -6.12
N GLN A 274 1.62 -7.66 -5.21
CA GLN A 274 3.04 -7.74 -4.89
C GLN A 274 3.83 -8.40 -6.04
N HIS A 275 3.30 -9.49 -6.59
CA HIS A 275 3.97 -10.30 -7.59
C HIS A 275 3.20 -10.35 -8.92
N GLY A 276 3.94 -10.42 -10.04
CA GLY A 276 3.39 -10.75 -11.37
C GLY A 276 2.43 -9.73 -11.99
N LYS A 277 2.21 -8.57 -11.36
CA LYS A 277 1.26 -7.57 -11.84
C LYS A 277 1.61 -7.11 -13.28
N PRO A 278 0.62 -6.95 -14.16
CA PRO A 278 0.87 -6.63 -15.57
C PRO A 278 0.93 -5.11 -15.83
N ALA A 279 0.71 -4.26 -14.83
CA ALA A 279 0.84 -2.80 -14.87
C ALA A 279 1.58 -2.32 -13.60
N ASN A 280 2.05 -1.07 -13.55
CA ASN A 280 2.66 -0.54 -12.32
C ASN A 280 1.63 -0.53 -11.17
N SER A 281 0.39 -0.12 -11.40
CA SER A 281 -0.60 0.00 -10.33
C SER A 281 -1.96 -0.60 -10.73
N LEU A 282 -2.68 -1.12 -9.73
CA LEU A 282 -4.02 -1.70 -9.85
C LEU A 282 -5.01 -0.87 -9.01
N GLY A 283 -5.94 -0.17 -9.68
CA GLY A 283 -6.93 0.71 -9.06
C GLY A 283 -8.36 0.38 -9.48
N GLN A 284 -9.35 1.02 -8.82
CA GLN A 284 -10.78 0.91 -9.16
C GLN A 284 -11.21 -0.56 -9.33
N ILE A 285 -11.03 -1.32 -8.25
CA ILE A 285 -11.21 -2.77 -8.24
C ILE A 285 -12.65 -3.11 -7.90
N THR A 286 -13.20 -4.12 -8.56
CA THR A 286 -14.50 -4.71 -8.22
C THR A 286 -14.41 -6.23 -8.28
N GLU A 287 -15.17 -6.92 -7.44
CA GLU A 287 -15.26 -8.37 -7.48
C GLU A 287 -16.24 -8.83 -8.56
N THR A 288 -15.91 -9.93 -9.24
CA THR A 288 -16.79 -10.56 -10.23
C THR A 288 -17.83 -11.45 -9.55
N ASN A 289 -18.76 -12.00 -10.35
CA ASN A 289 -19.71 -13.00 -9.86
C ASN A 289 -19.03 -14.32 -9.41
N THR A 290 -17.72 -14.47 -9.67
CA THR A 290 -16.90 -15.54 -9.09
C THR A 290 -16.12 -14.98 -7.90
N PRO A 291 -16.38 -15.45 -6.67
CA PRO A 291 -15.65 -14.98 -5.49
C PRO A 291 -14.13 -15.09 -5.65
N ASN A 292 -13.41 -14.11 -5.11
CA ASN A 292 -11.96 -13.94 -5.15
C ASN A 292 -11.38 -13.75 -6.57
N VAL A 293 -12.23 -13.45 -7.56
CA VAL A 293 -11.82 -13.01 -8.90
C VAL A 293 -12.31 -11.58 -9.10
N PHE A 294 -11.40 -10.69 -9.47
CA PHE A 294 -11.64 -9.25 -9.55
C PHE A 294 -11.39 -8.70 -10.95
N VAL A 295 -11.92 -7.51 -11.21
CA VAL A 295 -11.54 -6.67 -12.36
C VAL A 295 -11.03 -5.35 -11.82
N ALA A 296 -9.91 -4.89 -12.37
CA ALA A 296 -9.25 -3.64 -11.98
C ALA A 296 -8.89 -2.81 -13.22
N VAL A 297 -8.67 -1.51 -13.00
CA VAL A 297 -7.98 -0.64 -13.94
C VAL A 297 -6.47 -0.72 -13.68
N GLY A 298 -5.73 -1.19 -14.68
CA GLY A 298 -4.28 -1.24 -14.68
C GLY A 298 -3.66 -0.08 -15.41
N SER A 299 -2.81 0.67 -14.73
CA SER A 299 -2.12 1.83 -15.31
C SER A 299 -0.81 2.12 -14.58
N ASP A 300 -0.10 3.15 -15.04
CA ASP A 300 0.94 3.78 -14.25
C ASP A 300 0.34 4.71 -13.19
N ARG A 301 1.10 4.96 -12.13
CA ARG A 301 0.67 5.77 -10.98
C ARG A 301 0.35 7.22 -11.36
N GLU A 302 1.00 7.77 -12.37
CA GLU A 302 0.85 9.17 -12.77
C GLU A 302 0.69 9.31 -14.28
N ASN A 303 0.16 10.44 -14.72
CA ASN A 303 -0.07 10.78 -16.12
C ASN A 303 -0.99 9.76 -16.82
N THR A 304 -2.08 9.37 -16.13
CA THR A 304 -3.04 8.38 -16.64
C THR A 304 -4.50 8.78 -16.42
N ILE A 305 -4.77 9.93 -15.79
CA ILE A 305 -6.12 10.43 -15.49
C ILE A 305 -6.99 9.34 -14.83
N GLN A 306 -6.38 8.54 -13.94
CA GLN A 306 -7.00 7.39 -13.29
C GLN A 306 -7.62 6.37 -14.24
N SER A 307 -7.03 6.20 -15.42
CA SER A 307 -7.60 5.38 -16.47
C SER A 307 -6.54 4.50 -17.11
N GLY A 308 -6.95 3.34 -17.61
CA GLY A 308 -6.00 2.34 -18.11
C GLY A 308 -6.69 1.14 -18.73
N ALA A 309 -5.97 0.02 -18.77
CA ALA A 309 -6.49 -1.24 -19.30
C ALA A 309 -7.32 -1.98 -18.24
N LEU A 310 -8.34 -2.73 -18.66
CA LEU A 310 -9.03 -3.68 -17.80
C LEU A 310 -8.16 -4.92 -17.58
N ILE A 311 -7.94 -5.26 -16.32
CA ILE A 311 -7.21 -6.45 -15.88
C ILE A 311 -8.13 -7.30 -15.02
N GLN A 312 -8.28 -8.57 -15.36
CA GLN A 312 -8.83 -9.56 -14.47
C GLN A 312 -7.74 -10.10 -13.54
N ILE A 313 -8.06 -10.22 -12.25
CA ILE A 313 -7.20 -10.71 -11.18
C ILE A 313 -7.86 -11.98 -10.61
N ASP A 314 -7.22 -13.13 -10.74
CA ASP A 314 -7.67 -14.38 -10.11
C ASP A 314 -6.77 -14.65 -8.89
N ALA A 315 -7.27 -14.28 -7.70
CA ALA A 315 -6.54 -14.42 -6.43
C ALA A 315 -6.91 -15.70 -5.67
N ARG A 316 -7.58 -16.65 -6.34
CA ARG A 316 -8.00 -17.92 -5.73
C ARG A 316 -6.81 -18.85 -5.57
N ASN A 317 -6.77 -19.55 -4.44
CA ASN A 317 -5.87 -20.69 -4.32
C ASN A 317 -6.26 -21.82 -5.28
N MET A 318 -5.26 -22.43 -5.92
CA MET A 318 -5.49 -23.51 -6.89
C MET A 318 -6.12 -24.77 -6.29
N ASN A 319 -5.88 -25.05 -5.00
CA ASN A 319 -6.38 -26.25 -4.33
C ASN A 319 -7.69 -26.00 -3.58
N ASP A 320 -7.87 -24.80 -3.04
CA ASP A 320 -9.09 -24.35 -2.36
C ASP A 320 -9.49 -22.95 -2.83
N PRO A 321 -10.34 -22.85 -3.86
CA PRO A 321 -10.76 -21.55 -4.42
C PRO A 321 -11.49 -20.62 -3.45
N SER A 322 -11.90 -21.11 -2.26
CA SER A 322 -12.49 -20.27 -1.22
C SER A 322 -11.47 -19.44 -0.45
N ARG A 323 -10.18 -19.73 -0.60
CA ARG A 323 -9.06 -19.04 0.06
C ARG A 323 -8.29 -18.17 -0.92
N PHE A 324 -7.72 -17.09 -0.40
CA PHE A 324 -6.83 -16.20 -1.14
C PHE A 324 -5.43 -16.79 -1.29
N ASP A 325 -4.81 -16.52 -2.44
CA ASP A 325 -3.43 -16.87 -2.78
C ASP A 325 -2.78 -15.67 -3.45
N GLU A 326 -2.40 -14.68 -2.66
CA GLU A 326 -1.78 -13.44 -3.13
C GLU A 326 -0.52 -13.74 -3.97
N GLU A 327 0.30 -14.68 -3.50
CA GLU A 327 1.57 -15.13 -4.08
C GLU A 327 1.46 -15.65 -5.51
N ASN A 328 0.38 -16.38 -5.80
CA ASN A 328 0.15 -17.04 -7.09
C ASN A 328 -1.00 -16.40 -7.87
N THR A 329 -1.30 -15.13 -7.60
CA THR A 329 -2.34 -14.40 -8.30
C THR A 329 -2.10 -14.45 -9.82
N ALA A 330 -3.12 -14.86 -10.58
CA ALA A 330 -3.05 -14.88 -12.03
C ALA A 330 -3.73 -13.64 -12.63
N TYR A 331 -3.07 -13.01 -13.60
CA TYR A 331 -3.58 -11.81 -14.27
C TYR A 331 -3.92 -12.08 -15.73
N THR A 332 -5.07 -11.57 -16.17
CA THR A 332 -5.46 -11.53 -17.59
C THR A 332 -5.74 -10.11 -18.02
N VAL A 333 -4.99 -9.59 -18.98
CA VAL A 333 -5.27 -8.28 -19.59
C VAL A 333 -6.44 -8.44 -20.56
N LEU A 334 -7.62 -7.96 -20.17
CA LEU A 334 -8.85 -8.08 -20.95
C LEU A 334 -8.79 -7.18 -22.20
N THR A 335 -8.16 -6.01 -22.07
CA THR A 335 -8.09 -4.98 -23.12
C THR A 335 -6.65 -4.72 -23.56
N PRO A 336 -5.96 -5.68 -24.21
CA PRO A 336 -4.52 -5.58 -24.50
C PRO A 336 -4.13 -4.49 -25.51
N ALA A 337 -5.10 -3.89 -26.20
CA ALA A 337 -4.87 -2.76 -27.08
C ALA A 337 -4.75 -1.42 -26.32
N VAL A 338 -5.23 -1.36 -25.07
CA VAL A 338 -5.11 -0.19 -24.21
C VAL A 338 -3.75 -0.20 -23.55
N PRO A 339 -2.95 0.88 -23.67
CA PRO A 339 -1.66 0.96 -23.00
C PRO A 339 -1.82 1.01 -21.48
N ARG A 340 -0.74 0.66 -20.77
CA ARG A 340 -0.71 0.55 -19.30
C ARG A 340 0.30 1.49 -18.67
N GLY A 341 1.11 2.19 -19.47
CA GLY A 341 2.03 3.22 -19.01
C GLY A 341 1.47 4.63 -19.22
N ARG A 342 2.37 5.62 -19.15
CA ARG A 342 2.11 7.06 -19.31
C ARG A 342 1.96 7.50 -20.77
N GLU A 343 2.10 6.57 -21.70
CA GLU A 343 1.98 6.84 -23.13
C GLU A 343 0.56 7.22 -23.55
N ASP A 344 0.45 8.05 -24.59
CA ASP A 344 -0.81 8.31 -25.29
C ASP A 344 -1.50 6.99 -25.66
N SER A 345 -2.78 6.88 -25.32
CA SER A 345 -3.60 5.78 -25.81
C SER A 345 -4.14 6.08 -27.19
N PRO A 346 -3.88 5.25 -28.22
CA PRO A 346 -4.45 5.44 -29.55
C PRO A 346 -5.90 4.96 -29.68
N VAL A 347 -6.39 4.16 -28.71
CA VAL A 347 -7.69 3.49 -28.78
C VAL A 347 -8.66 3.94 -27.70
N GLY A 348 -8.15 4.43 -26.56
CA GLY A 348 -8.97 4.89 -25.43
C GLY A 348 -8.47 4.38 -24.08
N ARG A 349 -9.12 4.76 -22.99
CA ARG A 349 -8.83 4.25 -21.63
C ARG A 349 -10.11 3.96 -20.83
N TYR A 350 -10.04 2.98 -19.93
CA TYR A 350 -11.17 2.54 -19.08
C TYR A 350 -11.08 3.09 -17.66
N ARG A 351 -12.24 3.31 -17.02
CA ARG A 351 -12.44 3.67 -15.61
C ARG A 351 -13.65 2.94 -15.01
N THR A 352 -13.68 2.91 -13.67
CA THR A 352 -14.80 2.52 -12.80
C THR A 352 -15.57 1.28 -13.29
N PRO A 353 -14.92 0.10 -13.39
CA PRO A 353 -15.59 -1.12 -13.77
C PRO A 353 -16.60 -1.58 -12.70
N ALA A 354 -17.76 -2.06 -13.13
CA ALA A 354 -18.75 -2.74 -12.31
C ALA A 354 -19.24 -4.00 -13.04
N VAL A 355 -19.31 -5.14 -12.34
CA VAL A 355 -19.66 -6.41 -12.98
C VAL A 355 -21.17 -6.60 -13.04
N LEU A 356 -21.67 -6.98 -14.21
CA LEU A 356 -23.08 -7.30 -14.45
C LEU A 356 -23.38 -8.75 -14.04
N PRO A 357 -24.65 -9.09 -13.71
CA PRO A 357 -25.02 -10.46 -13.34
C PRO A 357 -24.68 -11.53 -14.38
N ASP A 358 -24.60 -11.16 -15.66
CA ASP A 358 -24.24 -12.06 -16.76
C ASP A 358 -22.72 -12.16 -17.05
N GLY A 359 -21.88 -11.47 -16.26
CA GLY A 359 -20.43 -11.47 -16.38
C GLY A 359 -19.86 -10.45 -17.37
N ARG A 360 -20.71 -9.67 -18.08
CA ARG A 360 -20.25 -8.47 -18.78
C ARG A 360 -19.88 -7.38 -17.76
N ILE A 361 -19.23 -6.31 -18.23
CA ILE A 361 -18.67 -5.27 -17.35
C ILE A 361 -19.22 -3.91 -17.78
N LEU A 362 -19.92 -3.21 -16.89
CA LEU A 362 -20.19 -1.79 -17.05
C LEU A 362 -18.90 -1.01 -16.80
N VAL A 363 -18.54 -0.13 -17.71
CA VAL A 363 -17.30 0.65 -17.65
C VAL A 363 -17.54 2.06 -18.11
N SER A 364 -16.71 2.97 -17.61
CA SER A 364 -16.56 4.29 -18.21
C SER A 364 -15.42 4.22 -19.21
N TRP A 365 -15.67 4.55 -20.47
CA TRP A 365 -14.73 4.37 -21.58
C TRP A 365 -14.60 5.68 -22.37
N ALA A 366 -13.37 6.17 -22.48
CA ALA A 366 -13.02 7.26 -23.39
C ALA A 366 -12.65 6.67 -24.75
N ASP A 367 -13.55 6.78 -25.72
CA ASP A 367 -13.39 6.15 -27.04
C ASP A 367 -12.50 6.99 -27.97
N GLY A 368 -11.38 6.41 -28.43
CA GLY A 368 -10.43 7.07 -29.32
C GLY A 368 -9.15 7.55 -28.63
N ARG A 369 -8.44 8.48 -29.25
CA ARG A 369 -7.12 8.88 -28.74
C ARG A 369 -7.25 9.65 -27.42
N VAL A 370 -6.53 9.19 -26.39
CA VAL A 370 -6.40 9.86 -25.09
C VAL A 370 -4.94 10.24 -24.89
N ASN A 371 -4.67 11.51 -24.62
CA ASN A 371 -3.35 12.02 -24.26
C ASN A 371 -3.41 12.54 -22.82
N ASP A 372 -2.60 11.91 -21.96
CA ASP A 372 -2.61 12.11 -20.53
C ASP A 372 -1.37 12.89 -20.04
N ARG A 373 -0.50 13.33 -20.97
CA ARG A 373 0.78 13.98 -20.66
C ARG A 373 0.68 15.50 -20.52
N ASP A 374 -0.49 16.07 -20.82
CA ASP A 374 -0.72 17.50 -20.76
C ASP A 374 -1.97 17.76 -19.92
N GLU A 375 -1.80 18.23 -18.68
CA GLU A 375 -2.89 18.71 -17.81
C GLU A 375 -3.71 19.82 -18.50
N LEU A 376 -3.10 20.48 -19.49
CA LEU A 376 -3.68 21.53 -20.30
C LEU A 376 -4.16 21.04 -21.67
N SER A 377 -4.33 19.73 -21.87
CA SER A 377 -4.96 19.21 -23.08
C SER A 377 -6.30 19.93 -23.26
N LEU A 378 -6.38 20.78 -24.30
CA LEU A 378 -7.59 21.51 -24.68
C LEU A 378 -8.73 20.57 -25.12
N THR A 379 -8.48 19.26 -25.11
CA THR A 379 -9.45 18.20 -25.33
C THR A 379 -9.44 17.25 -24.13
N ALA A 380 -10.46 17.35 -23.28
CA ALA A 380 -10.72 16.35 -22.25
C ALA A 380 -10.99 14.98 -22.90
N PRO A 381 -10.54 13.85 -22.32
CA PRO A 381 -11.05 12.55 -22.72
C PRO A 381 -12.57 12.50 -22.53
N ASP A 382 -13.29 11.88 -23.45
CA ASP A 382 -14.76 11.84 -23.46
C ASP A 382 -15.27 10.52 -22.86
N PHE A 383 -15.36 10.45 -21.53
CA PHE A 383 -15.80 9.24 -20.83
C PHE A 383 -17.33 9.11 -20.84
N GLY A 384 -17.84 8.09 -21.53
CA GLY A 384 -19.23 7.64 -21.43
C GLY A 384 -19.36 6.25 -20.79
N ILE A 385 -20.59 5.82 -20.50
CA ILE A 385 -20.88 4.47 -19.99
C ILE A 385 -21.06 3.48 -21.15
N TYR A 386 -20.35 2.36 -21.06
CA TYR A 386 -20.41 1.25 -22.00
C TYR A 386 -20.56 -0.08 -21.27
N ILE A 387 -21.14 -1.07 -21.95
CA ILE A 387 -21.07 -2.48 -21.55
C ILE A 387 -19.93 -3.11 -22.35
N TYR A 388 -18.88 -3.50 -21.67
CA TYR A 388 -17.77 -4.28 -22.22
C TYR A 388 -18.07 -5.77 -22.13
N ASN A 389 -17.94 -6.48 -23.26
CA ASN A 389 -18.03 -7.93 -23.31
C ASN A 389 -16.62 -8.55 -23.29
N PRO A 390 -16.21 -9.27 -22.24
CA PRO A 390 -14.86 -9.85 -22.15
C PRO A 390 -14.60 -10.97 -23.17
N GLU A 391 -15.64 -11.62 -23.71
CA GLU A 391 -15.50 -12.68 -24.71
C GLU A 391 -15.24 -12.11 -26.11
N THR A 392 -16.03 -11.11 -26.53
CA THR A 392 -15.89 -10.48 -27.85
C THR A 392 -14.89 -9.33 -27.86
N ARG A 393 -14.61 -8.75 -26.68
CA ARG A 393 -13.81 -7.54 -26.44
C ARG A 393 -14.39 -6.29 -27.09
N GLU A 394 -15.71 -6.24 -27.19
CA GLU A 394 -16.46 -5.12 -27.77
C GLU A 394 -17.08 -4.26 -26.67
N ASN A 395 -17.15 -2.94 -26.93
CA ASN A 395 -17.87 -1.98 -26.12
C ASN A 395 -19.23 -1.66 -26.77
N GLU A 396 -20.31 -1.82 -26.02
CA GLU A 396 -21.65 -1.38 -26.40
C GLU A 396 -22.00 -0.09 -25.63
N ARG A 397 -22.26 1.00 -26.36
CA ARG A 397 -22.53 2.31 -25.73
C ARG A 397 -23.90 2.32 -25.04
N VAL A 398 -23.94 2.74 -23.78
CA VAL A 398 -25.16 2.97 -23.01
C VAL A 398 -25.55 4.46 -23.02
N VAL A 399 -24.59 5.32 -22.69
CA VAL A 399 -24.72 6.78 -22.71
C VAL A 399 -23.35 7.42 -22.86
N ASN A 400 -23.30 8.55 -23.56
CA ASN A 400 -22.13 9.43 -23.59
C ASN A 400 -22.66 10.85 -23.81
N HIS A 401 -22.29 11.78 -22.93
CA HIS A 401 -22.49 13.20 -23.11
C HIS A 401 -21.16 13.91 -23.39
N SER A 402 -21.05 14.56 -24.55
CA SER A 402 -19.80 15.14 -25.05
C SER A 402 -19.19 16.29 -24.22
N GLU A 403 -19.86 16.75 -23.17
CA GLU A 403 -19.43 17.87 -22.31
C GLU A 403 -19.24 17.46 -20.84
N THR A 404 -19.48 16.19 -20.51
CA THR A 404 -19.40 15.65 -19.15
C THR A 404 -18.73 14.29 -19.14
N TRP A 405 -18.38 13.82 -17.95
CA TRP A 405 -17.93 12.45 -17.73
C TRP A 405 -19.01 11.66 -17.03
N GLU A 406 -19.36 10.53 -17.61
CA GLU A 406 -20.21 9.56 -16.94
C GLU A 406 -19.34 8.51 -16.26
N LEU A 407 -19.51 8.35 -14.93
CA LEU A 407 -18.66 7.55 -14.06
C LEU A 407 -19.46 6.71 -13.06
N HIS A 408 -18.82 5.71 -12.45
CA HIS A 408 -19.37 4.92 -11.34
C HIS A 408 -20.74 4.28 -11.62
N ALA A 409 -20.90 3.70 -12.82
CA ALA A 409 -22.17 3.13 -13.24
C ALA A 409 -22.46 1.77 -12.58
N HIS A 410 -23.70 1.59 -12.12
CA HIS A 410 -24.24 0.32 -11.64
C HIS A 410 -25.54 -0.04 -12.37
N ALA A 411 -25.74 -1.33 -12.63
CA ALA A 411 -27.05 -1.83 -13.03
C ALA A 411 -28.00 -1.78 -11.83
N VAL A 412 -29.20 -1.22 -12.03
CA VAL A 412 -30.24 -1.20 -11.00
C VAL A 412 -30.86 -2.60 -10.94
N ALA A 413 -30.26 -3.46 -10.13
CA ALA A 413 -30.65 -4.85 -9.94
C ALA A 413 -30.36 -5.30 -8.51
N VAL A 414 -31.27 -6.10 -7.94
CA VAL A 414 -31.10 -6.68 -6.61
C VAL A 414 -29.86 -7.59 -6.62
N ARG A 415 -29.00 -7.43 -5.61
CA ARG A 415 -27.85 -8.28 -5.34
C ARG A 415 -27.92 -8.84 -3.92
N ALA A 416 -27.31 -10.00 -3.70
CA ALA A 416 -27.29 -10.58 -2.36
C ALA A 416 -26.43 -9.72 -1.41
N GLU A 417 -26.94 -9.46 -0.21
CA GLU A 417 -26.10 -8.92 0.87
C GLU A 417 -25.07 -9.99 1.28
N PRO A 418 -23.77 -9.65 1.35
CA PRO A 418 -22.76 -10.58 1.81
C PRO A 418 -22.98 -11.03 3.27
N PRO A 419 -22.34 -12.12 3.71
CA PRO A 419 -22.42 -12.55 5.11
C PRO A 419 -21.93 -11.47 6.08
N VAL A 420 -22.68 -11.26 7.16
CA VAL A 420 -22.24 -10.39 8.26
C VAL A 420 -21.10 -11.06 9.02
N LEU A 421 -19.93 -10.43 9.02
CA LEU A 421 -18.78 -10.89 9.80
C LEU A 421 -18.95 -10.51 11.27
N ALA A 422 -18.56 -11.40 12.17
CA ALA A 422 -18.56 -11.10 13.60
C ALA A 422 -17.55 -9.99 13.88
N GLN A 423 -17.97 -8.98 14.65
CA GLN A 423 -17.05 -7.95 15.12
C GLN A 423 -16.06 -8.57 16.10
N ILE A 424 -14.77 -8.49 15.75
CA ILE A 424 -13.64 -8.93 16.56
C ILE A 424 -13.31 -7.85 17.59
N GLN A 425 -13.61 -6.59 17.26
CA GLN A 425 -13.18 -5.41 18.01
C GLN A 425 -14.31 -4.36 18.03
N ASN A 426 -14.58 -3.77 19.21
CA ASN A 426 -15.65 -2.76 19.40
C ASN A 426 -15.19 -1.46 20.10
N SER A 427 -13.88 -1.21 20.16
CA SER A 427 -13.27 -0.11 20.92
C SER A 427 -12.33 0.74 20.05
N GLN A 428 -12.43 2.04 20.16
CA GLN A 428 -11.44 2.96 19.57
C GLN A 428 -10.39 3.38 20.60
N ASP A 429 -10.39 2.76 21.79
CA ASP A 429 -9.48 3.08 22.91
C ASP A 429 -8.02 2.76 22.56
N PRO A 430 -7.17 3.77 22.32
CA PRO A 430 -5.78 3.59 21.91
C PRO A 430 -4.88 3.05 23.04
N THR A 431 -5.38 3.00 24.29
CA THR A 431 -4.66 2.39 25.41
C THR A 431 -4.67 0.86 25.37
N LEU A 432 -5.56 0.25 24.56
CA LEU A 432 -5.57 -1.19 24.35
C LEU A 432 -4.50 -1.57 23.29
N PRO A 433 -3.56 -2.47 23.61
CA PRO A 433 -2.48 -2.81 22.69
C PRO A 433 -2.99 -3.57 21.46
N LEU A 434 -2.29 -3.37 20.34
CA LEU A 434 -2.31 -4.28 19.20
C LEU A 434 -1.24 -5.35 19.44
N THR A 435 -1.62 -6.63 19.40
CA THR A 435 -0.63 -7.72 19.47
C THR A 435 -0.16 -8.07 18.06
N ILE A 436 1.15 -8.02 17.81
CA ILE A 436 1.77 -8.50 16.57
C ILE A 436 2.75 -9.64 16.87
N GLY A 437 2.94 -10.55 15.92
CA GLY A 437 3.88 -11.64 16.11
C GLY A 437 3.90 -12.67 15.00
N SER A 438 4.72 -13.69 15.18
CA SER A 438 4.84 -14.80 14.25
C SER A 438 4.96 -16.14 14.97
N VAL A 439 4.43 -17.18 14.35
CA VAL A 439 4.52 -18.56 14.84
C VAL A 439 5.94 -19.11 14.69
N ASP A 440 6.52 -19.02 13.50
CA ASP A 440 7.91 -19.38 13.22
C ASP A 440 8.45 -18.43 12.15
N ILE A 441 9.36 -17.54 12.54
CA ILE A 441 9.92 -16.55 11.63
C ILE A 441 10.59 -17.16 10.39
N ALA A 442 11.10 -18.41 10.49
CA ALA A 442 11.76 -19.09 9.38
C ALA A 442 10.79 -19.76 8.40
N ASN A 443 9.49 -19.83 8.72
CA ASN A 443 8.46 -20.28 7.79
C ASN A 443 8.22 -19.19 6.74
N THR A 444 8.78 -19.37 5.54
CA THR A 444 8.76 -18.34 4.49
C THR A 444 8.58 -18.96 3.11
N SER A 445 7.78 -18.31 2.26
CA SER A 445 7.65 -18.65 0.84
C SER A 445 8.73 -17.98 -0.01
N LEU A 446 9.43 -16.95 0.50
CA LEU A 446 10.34 -16.09 -0.27
C LEU A 446 11.47 -16.88 -0.95
N GLY A 447 12.03 -17.87 -0.27
CA GLY A 447 13.05 -18.74 -0.86
C GLY A 447 12.49 -19.70 -1.90
N SER A 448 11.38 -20.37 -1.59
CA SER A 448 10.83 -21.46 -2.43
C SER A 448 10.05 -20.97 -3.65
N LEU A 449 9.33 -19.85 -3.54
CA LEU A 449 8.50 -19.29 -4.62
C LEU A 449 9.23 -18.19 -5.39
N HIS A 450 10.04 -17.37 -4.72
CA HIS A 450 10.68 -16.19 -5.32
C HIS A 450 12.20 -16.32 -5.47
N GLY A 451 12.80 -17.39 -4.95
CA GLY A 451 14.25 -17.59 -5.02
C GLY A 451 15.06 -16.58 -4.22
N GLU A 452 14.44 -15.90 -3.23
CA GLU A 452 15.14 -14.91 -2.41
C GLU A 452 16.25 -15.58 -1.59
N THR A 453 17.42 -14.94 -1.63
CA THR A 453 18.60 -15.32 -0.86
C THR A 453 19.18 -14.09 -0.16
N VAL A 454 19.94 -14.33 0.91
CA VAL A 454 20.61 -13.29 1.69
C VAL A 454 22.12 -13.40 1.44
N SER A 455 22.77 -12.26 1.24
CA SER A 455 24.22 -12.16 1.05
C SER A 455 24.77 -10.99 1.87
N GLY A 456 26.06 -11.04 2.17
CA GLY A 456 26.73 -10.05 3.02
C GLY A 456 26.83 -10.51 4.47
N ALA A 457 27.88 -10.04 5.14
CA ALA A 457 28.35 -10.53 6.43
C ALA A 457 28.60 -12.05 6.40
N GLN A 458 27.87 -12.82 7.21
CA GLN A 458 28.03 -14.25 7.35
C GLN A 458 27.32 -15.07 6.26
N PHE A 459 26.55 -14.41 5.38
CA PHE A 459 25.77 -15.07 4.34
C PHE A 459 26.39 -14.89 2.95
N ASP A 460 26.30 -15.95 2.16
CA ASP A 460 26.72 -16.00 0.75
C ASP A 460 25.66 -16.76 -0.05
N GLY A 461 24.73 -16.03 -0.68
CA GLY A 461 23.61 -16.62 -1.41
C GLY A 461 22.76 -17.59 -0.57
N THR A 462 22.66 -17.36 0.73
CA THR A 462 21.98 -18.27 1.66
C THR A 462 20.46 -18.18 1.46
N PRO A 463 19.73 -19.30 1.28
CA PRO A 463 18.28 -19.24 1.09
C PRO A 463 17.58 -18.56 2.28
N MET A 464 16.55 -17.75 2.00
CA MET A 464 15.90 -16.87 3.00
C MET A 464 15.50 -17.61 4.30
N GLY A 465 14.83 -18.76 4.19
CA GLY A 465 14.43 -19.53 5.37
C GLY A 465 15.59 -20.07 6.20
N GLU A 466 16.78 -20.29 5.60
CA GLU A 466 17.98 -20.67 6.36
C GLU A 466 18.61 -19.48 7.06
N ALA A 467 18.60 -18.30 6.43
CA ALA A 467 19.09 -17.07 7.02
C ALA A 467 18.21 -16.62 8.20
N LEU A 468 16.88 -16.67 8.05
CA LEU A 468 15.91 -16.29 9.09
C LEU A 468 16.01 -17.13 10.37
N ARG A 469 16.52 -18.38 10.29
CA ARG A 469 16.82 -19.19 11.49
C ARG A 469 17.93 -18.60 12.37
N GLN A 470 18.70 -17.63 11.85
CA GLN A 470 19.72 -16.91 12.62
C GLN A 470 19.21 -15.57 13.17
N ALA A 471 17.93 -15.25 12.97
CA ALA A 471 17.32 -14.10 13.61
C ALA A 471 17.28 -14.31 15.13
N VAL A 472 17.76 -13.32 15.88
CA VAL A 472 17.71 -13.32 17.35
C VAL A 472 16.61 -12.41 17.88
N LYS A 473 16.12 -11.49 17.05
CA LYS A 473 15.05 -10.55 17.38
C LYS A 473 14.34 -10.03 16.12
N VAL A 474 13.16 -9.46 16.32
CA VAL A 474 12.44 -8.67 15.33
C VAL A 474 12.40 -7.22 15.79
N ARG A 475 12.98 -6.33 14.99
CA ARG A 475 12.92 -4.88 15.21
C ARG A 475 11.62 -4.35 14.63
N ILE A 476 10.86 -3.63 15.45
CA ILE A 476 9.55 -3.06 15.10
C ILE A 476 9.72 -1.56 14.95
N ILE A 477 9.45 -1.07 13.74
CA ILE A 477 9.74 0.30 13.34
C ILE A 477 8.42 0.99 12.99
N GLU A 478 8.09 2.06 13.71
CA GLU A 478 7.02 3.00 13.37
C GLU A 478 7.44 3.86 12.19
N GLY A 479 6.55 4.03 11.22
CA GLY A 479 6.60 5.10 10.24
C GLY A 479 5.79 6.32 10.67
N PHE A 480 6.33 7.51 10.42
CA PHE A 480 5.62 8.79 10.57
C PHE A 480 6.03 9.74 9.45
N SER A 481 5.12 10.62 9.03
CA SER A 481 5.42 11.66 8.05
C SER A 481 5.52 13.04 8.74
N SER A 482 5.27 14.12 8.00
CA SER A 482 5.28 15.50 8.50
C SER A 482 4.25 15.81 9.60
N GLU A 483 3.37 14.89 9.99
CA GLU A 483 2.56 14.98 11.21
C GLU A 483 3.42 14.86 12.47
N GLY A 484 4.45 14.00 12.42
CA GLY A 484 5.42 13.84 13.49
C GLY A 484 6.53 14.89 13.46
N ALA A 485 6.69 15.62 12.35
CA ALA A 485 7.73 16.64 12.18
C ALA A 485 7.18 17.85 11.40
N PRO A 486 6.39 18.74 12.04
CA PRO A 486 5.78 19.86 11.34
C PRO A 486 6.81 20.77 10.66
N GLY A 487 6.67 20.95 9.35
CA GLY A 487 7.60 21.75 8.53
C GLY A 487 8.69 20.95 7.84
N VAL A 488 8.86 19.67 8.17
CA VAL A 488 9.68 18.73 7.40
C VAL A 488 8.79 18.11 6.32
N THR A 489 9.12 18.34 5.06
CA THR A 489 8.46 17.66 3.93
C THR A 489 9.24 16.45 3.46
N MET A 490 10.58 16.46 3.58
CA MET A 490 11.45 15.33 3.27
C MET A 490 12.35 15.03 4.45
N PHE A 491 12.49 13.75 4.80
CA PHE A 491 13.27 13.33 5.97
C PHE A 491 14.77 13.20 5.72
N GLY A 492 15.25 13.44 4.50
CA GLY A 492 16.68 13.39 4.18
C GLY A 492 16.95 13.32 2.67
N LEU A 493 18.05 12.68 2.31
CA LEU A 493 18.45 12.43 0.91
C LEU A 493 17.84 11.14 0.33
N THR A 494 17.03 10.43 1.10
CA THR A 494 16.51 9.09 0.76
C THR A 494 14.99 9.13 0.61
N MET A 495 14.42 8.17 -0.10
CA MET A 495 12.97 7.96 -0.20
C MET A 495 12.31 7.43 1.10
N ALA A 496 13.08 7.28 2.18
CA ALA A 496 12.54 6.85 3.46
C ALA A 496 11.90 8.02 4.22
N GLU A 497 10.69 7.81 4.71
CA GLU A 497 9.98 8.70 5.63
C GLU A 497 10.55 8.64 7.06
N GLY A 498 9.98 9.41 7.97
CA GLY A 498 10.34 9.38 9.39
C GLY A 498 10.17 7.99 10.00
N ALA A 499 11.16 7.53 10.76
CA ALA A 499 11.17 6.21 11.37
C ALA A 499 11.59 6.24 12.84
N ALA A 500 10.94 5.42 13.67
CA ALA A 500 11.31 5.22 15.07
C ALA A 500 11.23 3.74 15.49
N ILE A 501 12.24 3.25 16.21
CA ILE A 501 12.19 1.90 16.80
C ILE A 501 11.30 1.98 18.05
N ILE A 502 10.19 1.25 18.03
CA ILE A 502 9.29 1.12 19.19
C ILE A 502 9.78 0.02 20.13
N GLY A 503 10.32 -1.06 19.56
CA GLY A 503 10.83 -2.19 20.33
C GLY A 503 11.57 -3.20 19.47
N GLU A 504 12.25 -4.13 20.14
CA GLU A 504 12.92 -5.27 19.52
C GLU A 504 12.47 -6.55 20.24
N ALA A 505 11.52 -7.27 19.65
CA ALA A 505 10.97 -8.49 20.23
C ALA A 505 11.96 -9.65 20.12
N THR A 506 12.15 -10.42 21.18
CA THR A 506 13.07 -11.56 21.16
C THR A 506 12.51 -12.71 20.32
N VAL A 507 13.29 -13.22 19.36
CA VAL A 507 12.97 -14.47 18.67
C VAL A 507 13.31 -15.64 19.60
N ARG A 508 12.31 -16.47 19.89
CA ARG A 508 12.43 -17.60 20.82
C ARG A 508 13.06 -18.81 20.15
N GLU A 509 13.42 -19.82 20.95
CA GLU A 509 14.08 -21.04 20.46
C GLU A 509 13.22 -21.81 19.44
N ASP A 510 11.89 -21.69 19.52
CA ASP A 510 10.94 -22.26 18.56
C ASP A 510 10.71 -21.39 17.31
N GLY A 511 11.46 -20.29 17.15
CA GLY A 511 11.33 -19.33 16.04
C GLY A 511 10.20 -18.32 16.21
N SER A 512 9.40 -18.43 17.27
CA SER A 512 8.28 -17.53 17.53
C SER A 512 8.72 -16.19 18.11
N TRP A 513 7.91 -15.15 17.90
CA TRP A 513 8.05 -13.86 18.59
C TRP A 513 6.67 -13.20 18.70
N ALA A 514 6.49 -12.35 19.71
CA ALA A 514 5.24 -11.61 19.90
C ALA A 514 5.50 -10.33 20.71
N ALA A 515 4.80 -9.26 20.34
CA ALA A 515 4.86 -7.99 21.04
C ALA A 515 3.49 -7.30 21.07
N GLU A 516 3.26 -6.52 22.12
CA GLU A 516 2.18 -5.53 22.23
C GLU A 516 2.73 -4.17 21.82
N ILE A 517 2.07 -3.53 20.86
CA ILE A 517 2.46 -2.23 20.32
C ILE A 517 1.26 -1.28 20.28
N PRO A 518 1.50 0.05 20.18
CA PRO A 518 0.41 1.00 20.01
C PRO A 518 -0.42 0.66 18.76
N PRO A 519 -1.76 0.67 18.85
CA PRO A 519 -2.62 0.45 17.69
C PRO A 519 -2.56 1.62 16.71
N PHE A 520 -3.16 1.46 15.53
CA PHE A 520 -3.37 2.48 14.49
C PHE A 520 -2.14 3.14 13.84
N ILE A 521 -0.94 2.90 14.36
CA ILE A 521 0.30 3.35 13.73
C ILE A 521 0.76 2.36 12.65
N PRO A 522 1.28 2.86 11.51
CA PRO A 522 1.93 2.02 10.53
C PRO A 522 3.28 1.58 11.07
N VAL A 523 3.53 0.28 11.08
CA VAL A 523 4.81 -0.32 11.43
C VAL A 523 5.32 -1.21 10.32
N HIS A 524 6.63 -1.30 10.18
CA HIS A 524 7.28 -2.35 9.41
C HIS A 524 8.27 -3.12 10.28
N LEU A 525 8.69 -4.29 9.80
CA LEU A 525 9.42 -5.28 10.60
C LEU A 525 10.75 -5.64 9.95
N GLN A 526 11.76 -5.85 10.78
CA GLN A 526 13.05 -6.38 10.36
C GLN A 526 13.41 -7.60 11.19
N ALA A 527 13.69 -8.73 10.52
CA ALA A 527 14.32 -9.87 11.17
C ALA A 527 15.81 -9.54 11.36
N VAL A 528 16.33 -9.58 12.58
CA VAL A 528 17.67 -9.08 12.90
C VAL A 528 18.52 -10.21 13.50
N ASP A 529 19.76 -10.34 13.00
CA ASP A 529 20.71 -11.36 13.48
C ASP A 529 21.54 -10.90 14.71
N GLU A 530 22.43 -11.78 15.16
CA GLU A 530 23.33 -11.54 16.31
C GLU A 530 24.31 -10.35 16.13
N PHE A 531 24.44 -9.85 14.90
CA PHE A 531 25.30 -8.73 14.50
C PHE A 531 24.55 -7.41 14.38
N GLU A 532 23.25 -7.36 14.75
CA GLU A 532 22.34 -6.23 14.56
C GLU A 532 21.93 -5.93 13.12
N LEU A 533 22.35 -6.77 12.18
CA LEU A 533 22.08 -6.56 10.76
C LEU A 533 20.72 -7.16 10.42
N SER A 534 19.89 -6.38 9.73
CA SER A 534 18.68 -6.89 9.10
C SER A 534 19.02 -8.07 8.16
N ILE A 535 18.31 -9.18 8.33
CA ILE A 535 18.30 -10.32 7.41
C ILE A 535 17.34 -10.01 6.25
N ARG A 536 16.19 -9.40 6.58
CA ARG A 536 15.18 -8.94 5.64
C ARG A 536 14.43 -7.77 6.24
N ASN A 537 14.33 -6.68 5.48
CA ASN A 537 13.45 -5.56 5.76
C ASN A 537 12.10 -5.78 5.07
N GLN A 538 10.99 -5.72 5.79
CA GLN A 538 9.65 -5.76 5.18
C GLN A 538 9.30 -4.36 4.64
N THR A 539 9.08 -4.24 3.33
CA THR A 539 8.77 -2.97 2.66
C THR A 539 7.26 -2.81 2.43
N THR A 540 6.48 -2.97 3.50
CA THR A 540 5.03 -2.68 3.53
C THR A 540 4.62 -2.28 4.95
N TRP A 541 3.65 -1.38 5.05
CA TRP A 541 3.09 -0.95 6.33
C TRP A 541 2.05 -1.96 6.84
N ILE A 542 2.26 -2.38 8.09
CA ILE A 542 1.32 -3.15 8.89
C ILE A 542 0.70 -2.20 9.91
N GLN A 543 -0.61 -2.24 10.04
CA GLN A 543 -1.32 -1.57 11.11
C GLN A 543 -2.47 -2.45 11.60
N GLY A 544 -3.03 -2.10 12.76
CA GLY A 544 -4.16 -2.83 13.34
C GLY A 544 -4.92 -2.01 14.37
N MET A 545 -6.08 -2.53 14.73
CA MET A 545 -7.04 -1.91 15.65
C MET A 545 -6.69 -2.23 17.12
N PRO A 546 -7.20 -1.46 18.09
CA PRO A 546 -6.96 -1.72 19.51
C PRO A 546 -7.48 -3.08 19.96
N GLY A 547 -6.65 -3.88 20.60
CA GLY A 547 -7.01 -5.24 21.01
C GLY A 547 -7.07 -6.26 19.86
N GLU A 548 -6.73 -5.88 18.63
CA GLU A 548 -6.54 -6.85 17.54
C GLU A 548 -5.29 -7.70 17.79
N SER A 549 -5.31 -8.95 17.32
CA SER A 549 -4.13 -9.82 17.30
C SER A 549 -3.77 -10.18 15.86
N ARG A 550 -2.64 -9.65 15.38
CA ARG A 550 -2.09 -9.89 14.05
C ARG A 550 -0.89 -10.83 14.14
N ILE A 551 -1.17 -12.13 14.19
CA ILE A 551 -0.16 -13.18 14.26
C ILE A 551 -0.03 -13.87 12.90
N CYS A 552 1.14 -13.78 12.27
CA CYS A 552 1.43 -14.49 11.02
C CYS A 552 2.01 -15.89 11.27
N GLY A 553 1.96 -16.75 10.25
CA GLY A 553 2.63 -18.05 10.30
C GLY A 553 4.16 -17.96 10.28
N GLY A 554 4.70 -16.91 9.66
CA GLY A 554 6.13 -16.74 9.45
C GLY A 554 6.46 -15.46 8.69
N CYS A 555 7.70 -15.30 8.25
CA CYS A 555 8.09 -14.15 7.43
C CYS A 555 7.64 -14.39 5.98
N HIS A 556 6.51 -13.78 5.59
CA HIS A 556 5.95 -13.95 4.24
C HIS A 556 5.62 -15.43 3.96
N GLU A 557 4.84 -16.03 4.87
CA GLU A 557 4.47 -17.44 4.79
C GLU A 557 3.48 -17.72 3.64
N GLU A 558 3.48 -18.97 3.16
CA GLU A 558 2.45 -19.42 2.23
C GLU A 558 1.09 -19.43 2.93
N ARG A 559 0.24 -18.45 2.61
CA ARG A 559 -1.07 -18.26 3.26
C ARG A 559 -2.08 -19.39 3.00
N THR A 560 -1.79 -20.25 2.03
CA THR A 560 -2.67 -21.34 1.59
C THR A 560 -2.28 -22.66 2.24
N ALA A 561 -1.04 -22.78 2.72
CA ALA A 561 -0.63 -23.85 3.60
C ALA A 561 -1.30 -23.69 4.97
N ALA A 562 -1.53 -24.81 5.65
CA ALA A 562 -1.85 -24.76 7.05
C ALA A 562 -0.58 -24.33 7.80
N ASN A 563 -0.65 -23.26 8.58
CA ASN A 563 0.35 -22.96 9.60
C ASN A 563 0.18 -24.02 10.70
N THR A 564 0.66 -25.23 10.43
CA THR A 564 0.69 -26.28 11.43
C THR A 564 1.78 -25.90 12.41
N LEU A 565 1.37 -25.32 13.54
CA LEU A 565 1.93 -25.78 14.80
C LEU A 565 1.75 -27.31 14.76
N ALA A 566 2.84 -28.03 14.50
CA ALA A 566 2.82 -29.47 14.65
C ALA A 566 2.45 -29.71 16.12
N ASP A 567 1.18 -30.07 16.35
CA ASP A 567 0.49 -30.12 17.64
C ASP A 567 0.05 -28.75 18.20
N GLN A 568 -1.14 -28.73 18.80
CA GLN A 568 -1.86 -27.57 19.36
C GLN A 568 -1.14 -26.89 20.55
N GLN A 569 0.15 -26.58 20.43
CA GLN A 569 0.90 -25.83 21.43
C GLN A 569 0.87 -24.35 21.08
N LEU A 570 0.38 -23.55 22.02
CA LEU A 570 0.70 -22.12 22.10
C LEU A 570 2.22 -21.95 21.96
N THR A 571 2.68 -21.05 21.10
CA THR A 571 4.12 -20.77 20.94
C THR A 571 4.75 -20.32 22.26
N VAL A 572 6.07 -20.38 22.37
CA VAL A 572 6.75 -19.81 23.55
C VAL A 572 6.43 -18.32 23.66
N ALA A 573 6.41 -17.61 22.52
CA ALA A 573 6.18 -16.17 22.49
C ALA A 573 4.80 -15.74 22.99
N ILE A 574 3.71 -16.46 22.69
CA ILE A 574 2.36 -16.03 23.12
C ILE A 574 2.17 -16.10 24.65
N ASN A 575 3.01 -16.86 25.36
CA ASN A 575 3.03 -16.89 26.82
C ASN A 575 3.98 -15.84 27.43
N GLN A 576 4.72 -15.10 26.61
CA GLN A 576 5.76 -14.15 27.01
C GLN A 576 5.78 -12.95 26.06
N VAL A 577 4.59 -12.42 25.75
CA VAL A 577 4.44 -11.25 24.88
C VAL A 577 5.18 -10.07 25.50
N GLU A 578 6.00 -9.41 24.70
CA GLU A 578 6.82 -8.26 25.15
C GLU A 578 6.03 -6.96 24.97
N ASP A 579 5.98 -6.12 26.00
CA ASP A 579 5.23 -4.86 26.00
C ASP A 579 6.08 -3.71 25.47
N PHE A 580 5.65 -3.13 24.35
CA PHE A 580 6.24 -1.95 23.72
C PHE A 580 5.20 -0.83 23.54
N MET A 581 4.25 -0.69 24.46
CA MET A 581 3.31 0.44 24.55
C MET A 581 4.01 1.73 25.01
N ALA A 582 5.10 2.09 24.32
CA ALA A 582 5.93 3.24 24.63
C ALA A 582 5.33 4.53 24.03
N PRO A 583 5.26 5.62 24.82
CA PRO A 583 4.97 6.95 24.31
C PRO A 583 5.97 7.39 23.25
N VAL A 584 5.52 8.22 22.30
CA VAL A 584 6.35 8.80 21.23
C VAL A 584 7.69 9.32 21.76
N ALA A 585 7.67 10.06 22.87
CA ALA A 585 8.88 10.63 23.48
C ALA A 585 9.92 9.60 23.97
N GLN A 586 9.53 8.33 24.12
CA GLN A 586 10.39 7.23 24.58
C GLN A 586 10.84 6.31 23.44
N ARG A 587 10.37 6.55 22.21
CA ARG A 587 10.76 5.77 21.03
C ARG A 587 12.17 6.15 20.58
N LEU A 588 12.87 5.17 20.03
CA LEU A 588 14.28 5.33 19.67
C LEU A 588 14.42 5.84 18.23
N GLU A 589 14.98 7.03 18.09
CA GLU A 589 15.23 7.70 16.82
C GLU A 589 16.73 8.03 16.66
N PHE A 590 17.17 8.20 15.41
CA PHE A 590 18.56 8.45 15.03
C PHE A 590 18.68 9.71 14.16
N PRO A 591 18.50 10.92 14.73
CA PRO A 591 18.68 12.15 13.98
C PRO A 591 20.13 12.31 13.49
N TRP A 592 20.33 12.95 12.34
CA TRP A 592 21.68 13.12 11.81
C TRP A 592 22.48 14.19 12.56
N THR A 593 21.88 15.37 12.76
CA THR A 593 22.50 16.51 13.46
C THR A 593 21.46 17.27 14.27
N GLY A 594 21.87 18.03 15.29
CA GLY A 594 21.06 19.11 15.85
C GLY A 594 20.82 20.17 14.78
N THR A 595 19.58 20.65 14.62
CA THR A 595 19.22 21.55 13.50
C THR A 595 18.99 22.98 13.99
N ASP A 596 19.73 23.91 13.39
CA ASP A 596 19.39 25.34 13.43
C ASP A 596 18.23 25.58 12.43
N GLY A 597 17.05 25.97 12.92
CA GLY A 597 15.93 26.40 12.05
C GLY A 597 14.58 25.76 12.34
N TYR A 598 14.55 24.57 12.96
CA TYR A 598 13.31 23.90 13.40
C TYR A 598 13.17 23.82 14.92
N GLY A 599 14.03 24.50 15.69
CA GLY A 599 13.81 24.73 17.13
C GLY A 599 14.09 23.54 18.06
N GLY A 600 14.69 22.45 17.59
CA GLY A 600 15.11 21.35 18.46
C GLY A 600 16.31 21.71 19.33
N GLU A 601 16.10 21.91 20.64
CA GLU A 601 17.17 22.14 21.62
C GLU A 601 17.54 20.86 22.39
N ALA A 602 18.27 19.93 21.77
CA ALA A 602 19.19 19.02 22.47
C ALA A 602 19.97 18.15 21.47
N ALA A 603 21.28 17.98 21.70
CA ALA A 603 22.03 16.89 21.12
C ALA A 603 21.39 15.58 21.59
N ALA A 604 20.61 14.93 20.73
CA ALA A 604 20.10 13.60 21.01
C ALA A 604 21.31 12.70 21.29
N ALA A 605 21.21 11.81 22.29
CA ALA A 605 22.29 10.87 22.59
C ALA A 605 22.68 10.00 21.37
N ASN A 606 21.76 9.89 20.39
CA ASN A 606 21.91 9.12 19.17
C ASN A 606 22.11 10.01 17.92
N GLU A 607 22.70 11.19 18.07
CA GLU A 607 23.02 12.07 16.93
C GLU A 607 24.23 11.55 16.12
N MET A 608 24.01 11.17 14.87
CA MET A 608 25.05 10.51 14.05
C MET A 608 26.26 11.39 13.76
N GLN A 609 26.04 12.67 13.45
CA GLN A 609 27.12 13.60 13.15
C GLN A 609 28.02 13.86 14.37
N ALA A 610 27.49 13.80 15.59
CA ALA A 610 28.28 13.94 16.81
C ALA A 610 29.28 12.78 16.95
N LEU A 611 28.83 11.54 16.75
CA LEU A 611 29.69 10.35 16.76
C LEU A 611 30.76 10.42 15.65
N LEU A 612 30.38 10.79 14.43
CA LEU A 612 31.32 10.92 13.31
C LEU A 612 32.36 12.03 13.56
N THR A 613 31.94 13.14 14.17
CA THR A 613 32.83 14.25 14.51
C THR A 613 33.88 13.83 15.55
N GLU A 614 33.46 13.10 16.58
CA GLU A 614 34.36 12.64 17.64
C GLU A 614 35.33 11.55 17.15
N LYS A 615 34.82 10.55 16.42
CA LYS A 615 35.57 9.31 16.15
C LYS A 615 36.16 9.21 14.74
N CYS A 616 35.69 10.00 13.77
CA CYS A 616 36.03 9.79 12.36
C CYS A 616 36.61 11.04 11.67
N ALA A 617 36.05 12.23 11.92
CA ALA A 617 36.38 13.45 11.17
C ALA A 617 37.85 13.89 11.31
N GLY A 618 38.54 13.46 12.36
CA GLY A 618 39.98 13.72 12.55
C GLY A 618 40.85 13.16 11.40
N CYS A 619 40.45 12.04 10.81
CA CYS A 619 41.15 11.40 9.69
C CYS A 619 40.36 11.43 8.37
N HIS A 620 39.05 11.66 8.43
CA HIS A 620 38.12 11.63 7.31
C HIS A 620 37.42 12.99 7.16
N ASN A 621 38.05 13.92 6.43
CA ASN A 621 37.60 15.31 6.31
C ASN A 621 37.87 15.90 4.92
N SER A 622 37.57 17.18 4.77
CA SER A 622 37.72 17.93 3.51
C SER A 622 39.14 17.99 2.95
N THR A 623 40.15 17.61 3.73
CA THR A 623 41.57 17.64 3.33
C THR A 623 42.23 16.28 3.25
N THR A 624 41.76 15.29 4.02
CA THR A 624 42.39 13.98 4.19
C THR A 624 41.36 12.87 4.33
N ASN A 625 41.72 11.67 3.87
CA ASN A 625 40.96 10.45 4.08
C ASN A 625 41.93 9.33 4.50
N GLY A 626 42.07 9.14 5.81
CA GLY A 626 43.16 8.37 6.40
C GLY A 626 44.52 9.01 6.12
N ASN A 627 45.44 8.25 5.52
CA ASN A 627 46.80 8.71 5.22
C ASN A 627 46.97 9.32 3.82
N VAL A 628 45.87 9.50 3.07
CA VAL A 628 45.89 10.09 1.73
C VAL A 628 45.15 11.43 1.69
N PRO A 629 45.47 12.33 0.75
CA PRO A 629 44.69 13.55 0.52
C PRO A 629 43.23 13.23 0.17
N GLN A 630 42.32 14.16 0.45
CA GLN A 630 40.92 13.98 0.11
C GLN A 630 40.71 13.83 -1.40
N GLU A 631 39.92 12.84 -1.78
CA GLU A 631 39.53 12.50 -3.15
C GLU A 631 38.04 12.80 -3.35
N TYR A 632 37.62 12.86 -4.62
CA TYR A 632 36.24 13.14 -5.00
C TYR A 632 35.80 12.17 -6.09
N TYR A 633 34.53 11.83 -6.07
CA TYR A 633 33.82 11.13 -7.13
C TYR A 633 33.10 12.16 -8.00
N GLU A 634 33.11 11.94 -9.31
CA GLU A 634 32.27 12.67 -10.25
C GLU A 634 31.16 11.73 -10.70
N LEU A 635 29.91 12.08 -10.36
CA LEU A 635 28.70 11.33 -10.68
C LEU A 635 27.87 12.17 -11.65
N SER A 636 27.36 11.57 -12.72
CA SER A 636 26.40 12.24 -13.59
C SER A 636 25.09 11.48 -13.63
N MET A 637 23.97 12.19 -13.49
CA MET A 637 22.65 11.63 -13.80
C MET A 637 22.36 11.80 -15.28
N ALA A 638 21.93 10.72 -15.94
CA ALA A 638 21.42 10.80 -17.29
C ALA A 638 20.19 11.73 -17.35
N ALA A 639 20.03 12.44 -18.46
CA ALA A 639 18.82 13.21 -18.71
C ALA A 639 17.63 12.25 -18.86
N ASP A 640 16.44 12.66 -18.41
CA ASP A 640 15.20 11.90 -18.60
C ASP A 640 15.05 11.45 -20.05
N VAL A 641 14.56 10.22 -20.26
CA VAL A 641 14.38 9.65 -21.59
C VAL A 641 13.40 10.51 -22.40
N GLY A 642 13.95 11.28 -23.35
CA GLY A 642 13.21 12.21 -24.20
C GLY A 642 13.28 13.69 -23.77
N SER A 643 14.07 14.04 -22.76
CA SER A 643 14.38 15.41 -22.39
C SER A 643 15.61 15.95 -23.14
N ASP A 644 15.58 17.24 -23.48
CA ASP A 644 16.73 17.99 -24.01
C ASP A 644 17.63 18.58 -22.89
N ALA A 645 17.38 18.20 -21.63
CA ALA A 645 18.12 18.71 -20.48
C ALA A 645 19.55 18.12 -20.46
N PRO A 646 20.58 18.90 -20.12
CA PRO A 646 21.93 18.37 -19.96
C PRO A 646 22.01 17.48 -18.71
N ALA A 647 22.85 16.43 -18.77
CA ALA A 647 23.18 15.63 -17.60
C ALA A 647 23.77 16.51 -16.48
N THR A 648 23.26 16.37 -15.25
CA THR A 648 23.79 17.07 -14.08
C THR A 648 24.96 16.29 -13.51
N THR A 649 26.12 16.95 -13.31
CA THR A 649 27.32 16.35 -12.72
C THR A 649 27.53 16.82 -11.29
N TYR A 650 27.62 15.87 -10.37
CA TYR A 650 27.86 16.07 -8.94
C TYR A 650 29.30 15.69 -8.59
N ARG A 651 29.90 16.49 -7.70
CA ARG A 651 31.26 16.25 -7.18
C ARG A 651 31.18 15.88 -5.71
N ILE A 652 31.23 14.59 -5.41
CA ILE A 652 30.99 14.03 -4.08
C ILE A 652 32.30 13.72 -3.38
N PRO A 653 32.56 14.24 -2.16
CA PRO A 653 33.77 13.91 -1.44
C PRO A 653 33.79 12.43 -1.03
N ARG A 654 34.97 11.81 -1.07
CA ARG A 654 35.14 10.43 -0.62
C ARG A 654 35.16 10.37 0.90
N LEU A 655 34.17 9.74 1.53
CA LEU A 655 34.05 9.60 3.00
C LEU A 655 34.59 10.83 3.75
N ASP A 656 34.15 12.03 3.39
CA ASP A 656 34.36 13.19 4.25
C ASP A 656 33.34 13.07 5.36
N LEU A 657 33.76 12.67 6.56
CA LEU A 657 32.86 12.41 7.69
C LEU A 657 32.70 13.65 8.59
N SER A 658 33.13 14.82 8.11
CA SER A 658 32.98 16.09 8.82
C SER A 658 31.60 16.71 8.61
N ALA A 659 31.27 17.67 9.47
CA ALA A 659 30.09 18.53 9.34
C ALA A 659 30.24 19.64 8.28
N THR A 660 31.24 19.55 7.38
CA THR A 660 31.45 20.57 6.34
C THR A 660 30.22 20.64 5.42
N PRO A 661 29.61 21.81 5.20
CA PRO A 661 28.44 21.90 4.33
C PRO A 661 28.77 21.56 2.87
N VAL A 662 27.94 20.71 2.26
CA VAL A 662 27.98 20.32 0.85
C VAL A 662 26.59 20.50 0.25
N THR A 663 26.52 21.19 -0.88
CA THR A 663 25.27 21.39 -1.62
C THR A 663 25.13 20.35 -2.71
N VAL A 664 23.98 19.70 -2.76
CA VAL A 664 23.58 18.77 -3.82
C VAL A 664 22.17 19.12 -4.30
N GLU A 665 21.84 18.68 -5.50
CA GLU A 665 20.48 18.73 -6.03
C GLU A 665 19.93 17.31 -5.96
N TYR A 666 18.76 17.15 -5.35
CA TYR A 666 18.06 15.88 -5.19
C TYR A 666 16.56 16.14 -5.28
N ASP A 667 15.83 15.31 -6.03
CA ASP A 667 14.39 15.47 -6.27
C ASP A 667 14.00 16.89 -6.73
N MET A 668 14.75 17.43 -7.69
CA MET A 668 14.62 18.81 -8.22
C MET A 668 14.83 19.94 -7.20
N GLU A 669 15.23 19.64 -5.98
CA GLU A 669 15.48 20.61 -4.91
C GLU A 669 16.97 20.73 -4.59
N VAL A 670 17.44 21.97 -4.39
CA VAL A 670 18.82 22.24 -4.00
C VAL A 670 18.90 22.30 -2.48
N ALA A 671 19.60 21.33 -1.89
CA ALA A 671 19.74 21.21 -0.44
C ALA A 671 21.21 21.19 -0.01
N THR A 672 21.48 21.72 1.18
CA THR A 672 22.81 21.72 1.81
C THR A 672 22.81 20.81 3.02
N TRP A 673 23.73 19.84 3.03
CA TRP A 673 23.88 18.85 4.09
C TRP A 673 25.33 18.76 4.56
N PRO A 674 25.60 18.18 5.74
CA PRO A 674 26.94 17.77 6.14
C PRO A 674 27.59 16.84 5.10
N ALA A 675 28.87 17.04 4.83
CA ALA A 675 29.65 16.22 3.92
C ALA A 675 29.54 14.73 4.26
N ALA A 676 29.47 14.39 5.55
CA ALA A 676 29.28 13.02 6.03
C ALA A 676 28.02 12.37 5.47
N TYR A 677 26.89 13.09 5.51
CA TYR A 677 25.61 12.58 5.04
C TYR A 677 25.64 12.34 3.53
N VAL A 678 26.15 13.32 2.78
CA VAL A 678 26.30 13.25 1.33
C VAL A 678 27.27 12.15 0.92
N SER A 679 28.45 12.06 1.55
CA SER A 679 29.48 11.05 1.24
C SER A 679 29.01 9.62 1.46
N ILE A 680 28.15 9.38 2.46
CA ILE A 680 27.68 8.05 2.81
C ILE A 680 26.52 7.62 1.93
N PHE A 681 25.49 8.48 1.77
CA PHE A 681 24.20 8.07 1.22
C PHE A 681 23.88 8.59 -0.18
N PHE A 682 24.43 9.74 -0.58
CA PHE A 682 24.05 10.35 -1.87
C PHE A 682 24.27 9.42 -3.07
N PRO A 683 25.36 8.63 -3.16
CA PRO A 683 25.51 7.66 -4.26
C PRO A 683 24.40 6.61 -4.29
N ALA A 684 23.94 6.12 -3.13
CA ALA A 684 22.84 5.17 -3.04
C ALA A 684 21.49 5.81 -3.34
N ALA A 685 21.26 7.03 -2.84
CA ALA A 685 20.05 7.80 -3.13
C ALA A 685 19.85 8.03 -4.63
N LEU A 686 20.92 8.30 -5.38
CA LEU A 686 20.85 8.46 -6.84
C LEU A 686 20.43 7.18 -7.57
N GLU A 687 20.79 5.99 -7.05
CA GLU A 687 20.35 4.71 -7.62
C GLU A 687 18.91 4.36 -7.23
N MET A 688 18.40 4.92 -6.13
CA MET A 688 17.00 4.74 -5.71
C MET A 688 16.02 5.52 -6.60
N GLU A 689 16.49 6.55 -7.30
CA GLU A 689 15.67 7.32 -8.23
C GLU A 689 15.37 6.50 -9.51
N MET A 690 14.07 6.34 -9.82
CA MET A 690 13.63 5.49 -10.92
C MET A 690 14.07 6.04 -12.28
N GLY A 691 15.00 5.34 -12.95
CA GLY A 691 15.39 5.63 -14.35
C GLY A 691 16.70 6.39 -14.53
N SER A 692 17.41 6.70 -13.45
CA SER A 692 18.69 7.42 -13.48
C SER A 692 19.87 6.46 -13.68
N GLU A 693 20.68 6.69 -14.72
CA GLU A 693 21.99 6.01 -14.90
C GLU A 693 23.11 6.88 -14.31
N VAL A 694 23.82 6.35 -13.31
CA VAL A 694 25.00 7.01 -12.73
C VAL A 694 26.21 6.76 -13.64
N ILE A 695 26.63 7.77 -14.39
CA ILE A 695 27.80 7.70 -15.28
C ILE A 695 29.03 8.25 -14.54
N GLY A 696 30.11 7.48 -14.46
CA GLY A 696 31.38 7.92 -13.86
C GLY A 696 32.09 6.84 -13.05
N LYS A 697 32.99 7.27 -12.14
CA LYS A 697 33.64 6.37 -11.17
C LYS A 697 32.71 6.19 -9.98
N VAL A 698 31.98 5.09 -9.94
CA VAL A 698 31.05 4.76 -8.85
C VAL A 698 31.84 4.54 -7.54
N PRO A 699 31.53 5.27 -6.46
CA PRO A 699 32.13 5.00 -5.15
C PRO A 699 31.69 3.63 -4.62
N PRO A 700 32.41 3.04 -3.64
CA PRO A 700 31.78 2.03 -2.81
C PRO A 700 30.46 2.57 -2.26
N MET A 701 29.41 1.76 -2.29
CA MET A 701 28.12 2.11 -1.71
C MET A 701 28.28 2.11 -0.18
N TRP A 702 28.70 3.27 0.35
CA TRP A 702 29.14 3.38 1.75
C TRP A 702 28.00 3.09 2.71
N GLY A 703 26.84 3.72 2.51
CA GLY A 703 25.59 3.36 3.16
C GLY A 703 24.50 3.15 2.12
N ILE A 704 23.89 1.97 2.13
CA ILE A 704 22.72 1.62 1.34
C ILE A 704 21.51 1.74 2.26
N PRO A 705 20.63 2.73 2.07
CA PRO A 705 19.44 2.89 2.91
C PRO A 705 18.68 1.56 3.02
N SER A 706 18.35 1.19 4.25
CA SER A 706 17.62 -0.03 4.61
C SER A 706 18.34 -1.36 4.34
N ASP A 707 19.63 -1.31 4.01
CA ASP A 707 20.52 -2.46 3.88
C ASP A 707 21.91 -2.18 4.51
N ALA A 708 21.98 -2.20 5.85
CA ALA A 708 23.25 -2.11 6.54
C ALA A 708 24.18 -3.31 6.23
N ARG A 709 23.61 -4.47 5.89
CA ARG A 709 24.38 -5.69 5.55
C ARG A 709 25.11 -5.57 4.21
N GLY A 710 24.54 -4.87 3.23
CA GLY A 710 25.18 -4.58 1.95
C GLY A 710 26.14 -3.38 2.01
N SER A 711 26.07 -2.57 3.06
CA SER A 711 26.78 -1.29 3.16
C SER A 711 28.29 -1.45 3.40
N ALA A 712 29.10 -0.80 2.57
CA ALA A 712 30.56 -0.91 2.63
C ALA A 712 31.15 -0.36 3.95
N ILE A 713 30.54 0.67 4.55
CA ILE A 713 31.01 1.22 5.84
C ILE A 713 30.80 0.22 6.99
N VAL A 714 29.74 -0.59 6.93
CA VAL A 714 29.42 -1.59 7.94
C VAL A 714 30.38 -2.77 7.84
N GLU A 715 30.67 -3.23 6.62
CA GLU A 715 31.73 -4.22 6.39
C GLU A 715 33.09 -3.72 6.87
N LYS A 716 33.40 -2.44 6.61
CA LYS A 716 34.68 -1.83 6.96
C LYS A 716 34.89 -1.70 8.47
N LEU A 717 33.85 -1.28 9.20
CA LEU A 717 33.93 -1.17 10.66
C LEU A 717 33.84 -2.53 11.35
N ASN A 718 33.04 -3.43 10.75
CA ASN A 718 32.69 -4.77 11.21
C ASN A 718 32.14 -4.77 12.65
N ILE A 719 31.34 -5.76 13.01
CA ILE A 719 30.75 -5.85 14.35
C ILE A 719 30.88 -7.26 14.88
N ALA A 720 31.25 -7.36 16.16
CA ALA A 720 31.31 -8.63 16.86
C ALA A 720 29.90 -9.09 17.26
N SER A 721 29.70 -10.40 17.25
CA SER A 721 28.44 -11.03 17.64
C SER A 721 28.07 -10.66 19.08
N SER A 722 26.78 -10.52 19.33
CA SER A 722 26.21 -10.40 20.68
C SER A 722 26.30 -11.71 21.50
N LEU A 723 26.50 -12.85 20.82
CA LEU A 723 26.55 -14.19 21.41
C LEU A 723 27.98 -14.69 21.60
N ASP A 724 28.91 -14.32 20.72
CA ASP A 724 30.34 -14.63 20.81
C ASP A 724 31.21 -13.46 20.34
N ALA A 725 31.88 -12.80 21.29
CA ALA A 725 32.72 -11.63 21.01
C ALA A 725 33.94 -11.92 20.11
N ASN A 726 34.29 -13.19 19.86
CA ASN A 726 35.36 -13.57 18.93
C ASN A 726 34.87 -13.80 17.51
N ARG A 727 33.56 -13.82 17.29
CA ARG A 727 32.94 -13.97 15.98
C ARG A 727 32.51 -12.61 15.46
N TYR A 728 32.87 -12.33 14.22
CA TYR A 728 32.54 -11.08 13.53
C TYR A 728 31.54 -11.33 12.40
N ALA A 729 30.76 -10.30 12.07
CA ALA A 729 29.79 -10.34 10.97
C ALA A 729 30.49 -10.74 9.66
N TYR A 730 31.64 -10.12 9.38
CA TYR A 730 32.50 -10.49 8.26
C TYR A 730 33.78 -11.16 8.77
N ALA A 731 34.18 -12.25 8.12
CA ALA A 731 35.41 -12.97 8.47
C ALA A 731 36.65 -12.07 8.32
N MET A 732 37.39 -11.92 9.41
CA MET A 732 38.62 -11.14 9.48
C MET A 732 39.74 -11.80 8.66
N GLY A 733 40.56 -11.00 7.98
CA GLY A 733 41.66 -11.48 7.13
C GLY A 733 41.26 -11.89 5.71
N GLU A 734 39.97 -11.92 5.40
CA GLU A 734 39.46 -12.11 4.03
C GLU A 734 39.40 -10.79 3.26
N PRO A 735 39.45 -10.79 1.92
CA PRO A 735 39.23 -9.60 1.11
C PRO A 735 37.88 -8.93 1.40
N PHE A 736 37.84 -7.60 1.24
CA PHE A 736 36.58 -6.86 1.24
C PHE A 736 35.70 -7.27 0.05
N SER A 737 34.37 -7.18 0.20
CA SER A 737 33.41 -7.51 -0.85
C SER A 737 33.56 -6.57 -2.06
N ASN A 738 33.92 -5.31 -1.81
CA ASN A 738 34.30 -4.34 -2.83
C ASN A 738 35.82 -4.06 -2.80
N PRO A 739 36.55 -4.27 -3.91
CA PRO A 739 38.00 -4.08 -3.96
C PRO A 739 38.47 -2.62 -3.81
N ASP A 740 37.58 -1.65 -3.97
CA ASP A 740 37.89 -0.22 -3.79
C ASP A 740 37.86 0.23 -2.32
N ILE A 741 37.46 -0.66 -1.41
CA ILE A 741 37.58 -0.44 0.04
C ILE A 741 39.06 -0.52 0.44
N ALA A 742 39.57 0.55 1.05
CA ALA A 742 40.97 0.65 1.43
C ALA A 742 41.34 -0.40 2.52
N GLY A 743 42.56 -0.95 2.44
CA GLY A 743 43.10 -1.90 3.42
C GLY A 743 43.26 -3.34 2.90
N GLY A 744 42.67 -3.66 1.74
CA GLY A 744 42.84 -4.94 1.04
C GLY A 744 42.09 -6.12 1.66
N VAL A 745 42.22 -6.34 2.97
CA VAL A 745 41.50 -7.37 3.74
C VAL A 745 40.81 -6.77 4.95
N ARG A 746 39.78 -7.45 5.44
CA ARG A 746 38.97 -7.06 6.60
C ARG A 746 39.82 -7.06 7.87
N THR A 747 39.89 -5.90 8.51
CA THR A 747 40.60 -5.62 9.77
C THR A 747 39.76 -4.73 10.67
N SER A 748 40.18 -4.57 11.93
CA SER A 748 39.49 -3.75 12.94
C SER A 748 39.84 -2.28 12.69
N HIS A 749 38.97 -1.55 11.98
CA HIS A 749 39.31 -0.24 11.39
C HIS A 749 39.41 0.95 12.37
N PRO A 750 38.80 0.93 13.56
CA PRO A 750 39.12 1.93 14.60
C PRO A 750 40.19 1.47 15.60
N GLU A 751 40.20 0.19 15.98
CA GLU A 751 41.07 -0.35 17.02
C GLU A 751 42.55 -0.39 16.60
N ASP A 752 42.83 -0.33 15.31
CA ASP A 752 44.18 -0.26 14.76
C ASP A 752 44.76 1.18 14.74
N GLN A 753 43.95 2.22 15.01
CA GLN A 753 44.37 3.64 15.02
C GLN A 753 44.60 4.24 16.42
N GLY A 754 44.19 3.55 17.49
CA GLY A 754 44.36 4.02 18.87
C GLY A 754 43.13 3.78 19.74
N ALA A 755 43.32 3.71 21.07
CA ALA A 755 42.24 3.40 22.00
C ALA A 755 41.17 4.51 22.08
N GLU A 756 41.54 5.75 21.77
CA GLU A 756 40.66 6.92 21.76
C GLU A 756 39.65 6.93 20.60
N TYR A 757 39.99 6.25 19.49
CA TYR A 757 39.13 6.12 18.30
C TYR A 757 38.40 4.77 18.24
N ALA A 758 38.72 3.85 19.16
CA ALA A 758 38.04 2.57 19.25
C ALA A 758 36.53 2.77 19.42
N LEU A 759 35.75 2.21 18.51
CA LEU A 759 34.29 2.23 18.62
C LEU A 759 33.87 1.16 19.62
N THR A 760 32.87 1.47 20.43
CA THR A 760 32.10 0.51 21.21
C THR A 760 31.20 -0.31 20.28
N ARG A 761 30.59 -1.38 20.81
CA ARG A 761 29.54 -2.08 20.06
C ARG A 761 28.38 -1.14 19.79
N GLN A 762 27.89 -0.42 20.81
CA GLN A 762 26.74 0.49 20.72
C GLN A 762 26.91 1.57 19.63
N GLU A 763 28.08 2.18 19.52
CA GLU A 763 28.38 3.16 18.46
C GLU A 763 28.32 2.54 17.06
N ARG A 764 28.73 1.27 16.89
CA ARG A 764 28.52 0.54 15.63
C ARG A 764 27.06 0.22 15.36
N GLN A 765 26.31 -0.17 16.40
CA GLN A 765 24.88 -0.44 16.28
C GLN A 765 24.13 0.82 15.85
N MET A 766 24.54 1.99 16.35
CA MET A 766 23.96 3.26 15.98
C MET A 766 24.08 3.49 14.47
N LEU A 767 25.26 3.33 13.88
CA LEU A 767 25.44 3.42 12.43
C LEU A 767 24.60 2.37 11.67
N ILE A 768 24.62 1.11 12.11
CA ILE A 768 23.82 0.03 11.51
C ILE A 768 22.34 0.38 11.51
N ARG A 769 21.82 0.85 12.65
CA ARG A 769 20.41 1.22 12.80
C ARG A 769 20.05 2.46 11.99
N THR A 770 20.90 3.48 11.95
CA THR A 770 20.69 4.64 11.06
C THR A 770 20.52 4.17 9.62
N ILE A 771 21.37 3.27 9.15
CA ILE A 771 21.27 2.74 7.78
C ILE A 771 20.02 1.88 7.60
N ASP A 772 19.82 0.86 8.45
CA ASP A 772 18.69 -0.07 8.37
C ASP A 772 17.32 0.62 8.50
N MET A 773 17.25 1.77 9.16
CA MET A 773 16.01 2.54 9.32
C MET A 773 15.65 3.37 8.08
N GLY A 774 16.55 3.49 7.10
CA GLY A 774 16.34 4.30 5.90
C GLY A 774 17.22 5.54 5.83
N ALA A 775 18.15 5.75 6.76
CA ALA A 775 19.13 6.84 6.76
C ALA A 775 18.52 8.25 6.82
N GLN A 776 17.52 8.43 7.67
CA GLN A 776 16.89 9.73 7.90
C GLN A 776 17.89 10.77 8.40
N TYR A 777 17.75 11.99 7.90
CA TYR A 777 18.39 13.18 8.43
C TYR A 777 17.58 13.80 9.57
N TYR A 778 16.29 13.99 9.32
CA TYR A 778 15.33 14.53 10.27
C TYR A 778 14.64 13.41 11.04
N SER A 779 14.24 13.71 12.26
CA SER A 779 13.41 12.88 13.12
C SER A 779 12.52 13.81 13.96
N ARG A 780 11.66 13.28 14.83
CA ARG A 780 10.85 14.11 15.73
C ARG A 780 11.75 14.89 16.70
N GLN A 781 12.82 14.25 17.17
CA GLN A 781 13.77 14.82 18.13
C GLN A 781 14.54 16.06 17.61
N ASN A 782 14.72 16.23 16.30
CA ASN A 782 15.42 17.38 15.71
C ASN A 782 14.57 18.21 14.73
N SER A 783 13.24 18.11 14.82
CA SER A 783 12.30 18.87 13.99
C SER A 783 11.43 19.86 14.77
N GLY A 784 11.67 20.02 16.07
CA GLY A 784 10.85 20.87 16.93
C GLY A 784 9.50 20.25 17.28
N PHE A 785 9.33 18.94 17.07
CA PHE A 785 8.15 18.22 17.51
C PHE A 785 8.05 18.23 19.04
N GLU A 786 6.90 18.65 19.54
CA GLU A 786 6.57 18.60 20.96
C GLU A 786 5.62 17.41 21.19
N PRO A 787 6.03 16.38 21.95
CA PRO A 787 5.17 15.24 22.23
C PRO A 787 3.94 15.64 23.04
N TYR A 788 2.79 15.09 22.68
CA TYR A 788 1.53 15.25 23.43
C TYR A 788 1.62 14.58 24.81
N THR A 789 0.91 15.14 25.80
CA THR A 789 1.14 14.84 27.24
C THR A 789 0.36 13.62 27.78
N ALA A 790 -0.57 13.04 27.03
CA ALA A 790 -1.33 11.85 27.42
C ALA A 790 -1.44 10.85 26.26
N ASP A 791 -1.25 9.55 26.56
CA ASP A 791 -1.37 8.38 25.67
C ASP A 791 -0.11 8.02 24.83
N PRO A 792 0.19 6.72 24.57
CA PRO A 792 1.24 6.30 23.65
C PRO A 792 1.21 6.98 22.27
N LEU A 793 0.07 7.53 21.85
CA LEU A 793 -0.11 8.22 20.57
C LEU A 793 -0.40 9.74 20.67
N GLY A 794 -0.64 10.28 21.87
CA GLY A 794 -1.21 11.62 22.02
C GLY A 794 -2.70 11.63 21.66
N THR A 795 -3.61 11.60 22.64
CA THR A 795 -5.07 11.59 22.37
C THR A 795 -5.87 12.60 23.18
N TYR A 796 -6.92 13.12 22.51
CA TYR A 796 -7.93 14.12 22.91
C TYR A 796 -8.58 13.95 24.28
#